data_AF-A0A0J7I456-F1
#
_entry.id   AF-A0A0J7I456-F1
#
_cell.length_a   1.000
_cell.length_b   1.000
_cell.length_c   1.000
_cell.angle_alpha   90.00
_cell.angle_beta   90.00
_cell.angle_gamma   90.00
#
_symmetry.space_group_name_H-M   'P 1'
#
loop_
_entity.id
_entity.type
_entity.pdbx_description
1 polymer ?
#
loop_
_entity_poly.entity_id
_entity_poly.type
_entity_poly.pdbx_seq_one_letter_code
_entity_poly.pdbx_strand_id
1 'polypeptide(L)'
;MIIHQSIYGEVDRAWSLIRTSQKDNTFAKNIALKTDLQEQTSGTVWQPAIRGFVIEDHFLIIKTFDDNTEGVRRGRKFSHVLMADINDIIKLKSIKPLFKLLIQEVDKDLQLSPIEFEIGKNSQASEKIVDPRLQKMIYGYIHIAEYKNKILWIGQDSFDIAVDQLWKVLTVPEKKSFNFGVTFNNDQSDNEGINLFSLPDSVANRFIKTENFIVNKKEAFTSEGLLVKILCGDEDAILRLQNFEKIIECNPLSRSEINIVEKVIDTFEEIDFVSDLKKLNTLSHLIAKYSPLESSGASFKKKLLKKIVLQLENCTYKDLSVLRIFKISSYNNSQKILQDCLVKFIQKRIFSTRTTKSDLQEFFQNFKTENDHWWDLKMVEELKLYLNTINSKKVKTVYNWIVEIPEVLQQINKFLDSSSNLEDEFITCLPTQHVDRFWNEIISFCLERKWYKLYAHLLLTKYSMEHSLTELLKVDIDENNYSAIHVIVDKKPSKSIIGYTIANGDPRLIKICGKLCNNEPNLLANIDLFDNNWQKIWIEAINNGNTITDGISNPNEKLETFLNGLIEGKKIDEFLLLKLSESVYGNLINYPNCNNLWVLIENPVKDNFLNKTTTALLEELSKNPSFSIPNDPVIEQHISGKGIADYLYYNSNNIMSVIPVFERFTHLTDRNLEDYLVNYSGSIDAIHAKQLGQLIYRRSLNRSAYVIYKKASKNNNWRFALVECQHLLEFFTRAKIAFLKIIDKVNIPTDEWWSAVHDVVIDLYSNGSSLSTIWQKAGGKESDILISGSCADAWRDLLHKLRYGKIKNVTMNDLLVEINKQYGGNKNFEIIYKLRANYIKTK
;
A
#
# COMPACT_ATOMS: atom_id res chain seq x y z
N MET A 1 -67.03 -40.99 -48.63
CA MET A 1 -67.56 -41.11 -47.25
C MET A 1 -69.01 -41.53 -47.34
N ILE A 2 -69.43 -42.51 -46.56
CA ILE A 2 -70.83 -42.88 -46.43
C ILE A 2 -71.41 -42.09 -45.25
N ILE A 3 -72.54 -41.43 -45.47
CA ILE A 3 -73.27 -40.68 -44.44
C ILE A 3 -74.58 -41.39 -44.18
N HIS A 4 -74.78 -41.85 -42.96
CA HIS A 4 -76.06 -42.39 -42.53
C HIS A 4 -76.97 -41.29 -42.01
N GLN A 5 -78.27 -41.50 -42.13
CA GLN A 5 -79.30 -40.54 -41.77
C GLN A 5 -80.21 -41.14 -40.71
N SER A 6 -80.74 -40.31 -39.81
CA SER A 6 -81.76 -40.73 -38.85
C SER A 6 -82.70 -39.58 -38.51
N ILE A 7 -83.94 -39.93 -38.24
CA ILE A 7 -84.99 -39.00 -37.81
C ILE A 7 -85.45 -39.42 -36.42
N TYR A 8 -85.57 -38.44 -35.53
CA TYR A 8 -86.04 -38.61 -34.15
C TYR A 8 -87.17 -37.64 -33.87
N GLY A 9 -88.09 -38.05 -33.01
CA GLY A 9 -89.27 -37.26 -32.65
C GLY A 9 -90.16 -38.02 -31.67
N GLU A 10 -91.42 -37.60 -31.57
CA GLU A 10 -92.39 -38.30 -30.71
C GLU A 10 -92.84 -39.63 -31.35
N VAL A 11 -92.61 -40.73 -30.61
CA VAL A 11 -93.13 -42.09 -30.88
C VAL A 11 -93.75 -42.59 -29.59
N ASP A 12 -95.01 -43.02 -29.63
CA ASP A 12 -95.77 -43.49 -28.45
C ASP A 12 -95.69 -42.53 -27.24
N ARG A 13 -95.80 -41.22 -27.50
CA ARG A 13 -95.71 -40.12 -26.52
C ARG A 13 -94.33 -39.95 -25.85
N ALA A 14 -93.31 -40.66 -26.28
CA ALA A 14 -91.93 -40.53 -25.82
C ALA A 14 -90.99 -40.06 -26.96
N TRP A 15 -89.83 -39.50 -26.61
CA TRP A 15 -88.80 -39.17 -27.60
C TRP A 15 -88.07 -40.44 -28.02
N SER A 16 -88.08 -40.78 -29.32
CA SER A 16 -87.43 -41.98 -29.84
C SER A 16 -87.00 -41.83 -31.29
N LEU A 17 -86.28 -42.85 -31.78
CA LEU A 17 -85.93 -43.02 -33.18
C LEU A 17 -87.19 -43.32 -34.01
N ILE A 18 -87.48 -42.48 -35.01
CA ILE A 18 -88.56 -42.71 -35.99
C ILE A 18 -88.05 -43.60 -37.13
N ARG A 19 -86.89 -43.26 -37.70
CA ARG A 19 -86.32 -43.97 -38.86
C ARG A 19 -84.81 -43.78 -38.93
N THR A 20 -84.09 -44.78 -39.45
CA THR A 20 -82.65 -44.70 -39.71
C THR A 20 -82.30 -45.39 -41.02
N SER A 21 -81.24 -44.93 -41.69
CA SER A 21 -80.64 -45.63 -42.84
C SER A 21 -79.51 -46.60 -42.43
N GLN A 22 -79.19 -46.71 -41.14
CA GLN A 22 -78.26 -47.74 -40.65
C GLN A 22 -78.94 -49.12 -40.64
N LYS A 23 -78.20 -50.15 -41.08
CA LYS A 23 -78.69 -51.54 -41.03
C LYS A 23 -78.81 -52.05 -39.59
N ASP A 24 -77.84 -51.71 -38.74
CA ASP A 24 -77.91 -51.92 -37.29
C ASP A 24 -78.42 -50.63 -36.63
N ASN A 25 -79.61 -50.68 -36.04
CA ASN A 25 -80.23 -49.51 -35.42
C ASN A 25 -79.81 -49.29 -33.96
N THR A 26 -78.92 -50.11 -33.41
CA THR A 26 -78.48 -50.04 -32.01
C THR A 26 -77.83 -48.70 -31.70
N PHE A 27 -76.87 -48.26 -32.53
CA PHE A 27 -76.22 -46.96 -32.39
C PHE A 27 -77.23 -45.81 -32.47
N ALA A 28 -78.07 -45.80 -33.53
CA ALA A 28 -79.11 -44.79 -33.71
C ALA A 28 -80.08 -44.72 -32.50
N LYS A 29 -80.49 -45.86 -31.94
CA LYS A 29 -81.31 -45.89 -30.71
C LYS A 29 -80.57 -45.33 -29.50
N ASN A 30 -79.30 -45.68 -29.32
CA ASN A 30 -78.49 -45.26 -28.17
C ASN A 30 -78.27 -43.74 -28.14
N ILE A 31 -78.15 -43.10 -29.31
CA ILE A 31 -77.95 -41.65 -29.39
C ILE A 31 -79.25 -40.83 -29.30
N ALA A 32 -80.43 -41.47 -29.28
CA ALA A 32 -81.72 -40.80 -29.37
C ALA A 32 -81.85 -39.63 -28.38
N LEU A 33 -81.55 -39.84 -27.09
CA LEU A 33 -81.64 -38.78 -26.07
C LEU A 33 -80.66 -37.61 -26.30
N LYS A 34 -79.52 -37.86 -26.96
CA LYS A 34 -78.54 -36.80 -27.30
C LYS A 34 -78.99 -35.96 -28.49
N THR A 35 -79.91 -36.47 -29.30
CA THR A 35 -80.49 -35.77 -30.46
C THR A 35 -81.73 -34.95 -30.11
N ASP A 36 -82.24 -35.06 -28.89
CA ASP A 36 -83.27 -34.17 -28.34
C ASP A 36 -82.69 -32.78 -28.03
N LEU A 37 -83.53 -31.74 -28.02
CA LEU A 37 -83.18 -30.39 -27.57
C LEU A 37 -84.15 -29.99 -26.45
N GLN A 38 -83.82 -30.43 -25.24
CA GLN A 38 -84.67 -30.27 -24.05
C GLN A 38 -84.53 -28.90 -23.39
N GLU A 39 -83.38 -28.24 -23.59
CA GLU A 39 -83.10 -26.92 -23.03
C GLU A 39 -83.76 -25.84 -23.88
N GLN A 40 -84.88 -25.28 -23.42
CA GLN A 40 -85.46 -24.06 -23.97
C GLN A 40 -86.06 -23.19 -22.86
N THR A 41 -85.88 -21.89 -22.97
CA THR A 41 -86.58 -20.90 -22.14
C THR A 41 -87.97 -20.65 -22.72
N SER A 42 -89.01 -20.73 -21.88
CA SER A 42 -90.40 -20.50 -22.29
C SER A 42 -90.54 -19.13 -22.96
N GLY A 43 -91.09 -19.11 -24.18
CA GLY A 43 -91.36 -17.87 -24.94
C GLY A 43 -90.24 -17.41 -25.88
N THR A 44 -89.11 -18.11 -25.96
CA THR A 44 -88.04 -17.80 -26.93
C THR A 44 -88.31 -18.49 -28.26
N VAL A 45 -88.62 -17.71 -29.31
CA VAL A 45 -88.73 -18.21 -30.68
C VAL A 45 -87.33 -18.34 -31.29
N TRP A 46 -87.05 -19.47 -31.92
CA TRP A 46 -85.75 -19.79 -32.53
C TRP A 46 -85.97 -20.55 -33.83
N GLN A 47 -85.12 -20.32 -34.83
CA GLN A 47 -85.12 -21.09 -36.08
C GLN A 47 -84.57 -22.50 -35.81
N PRO A 48 -84.81 -23.48 -36.72
CA PRO A 48 -84.28 -24.83 -36.54
C PRO A 48 -82.79 -24.83 -36.20
N ALA A 49 -82.44 -25.41 -35.05
CA ALA A 49 -81.09 -25.34 -34.51
C ALA A 49 -80.20 -26.40 -35.15
N ILE A 50 -79.04 -25.98 -35.65
CA ILE A 50 -78.01 -26.89 -36.14
C ILE A 50 -77.02 -27.15 -35.00
N ARG A 51 -76.80 -28.42 -34.68
CA ARG A 51 -75.82 -28.88 -33.69
C ARG A 51 -74.87 -29.89 -34.33
N GLY A 52 -73.66 -29.98 -33.81
CA GLY A 52 -72.75 -31.06 -34.17
C GLY A 52 -71.72 -31.31 -33.08
N PHE A 53 -71.40 -32.58 -32.90
CA PHE A 53 -70.49 -33.08 -31.88
C PHE A 53 -70.19 -34.55 -32.16
N VAL A 54 -69.16 -35.08 -31.50
CA VAL A 54 -68.75 -36.49 -31.63
C VAL A 54 -69.45 -37.36 -30.59
N ILE A 55 -69.95 -38.52 -31.02
CA ILE A 55 -70.35 -39.62 -30.14
C ILE A 55 -69.68 -40.89 -30.66
N GLU A 56 -68.93 -41.58 -29.80
CA GLU A 56 -68.14 -42.76 -30.17
C GLU A 56 -67.26 -42.42 -31.39
N ASP A 57 -67.34 -43.19 -32.48
CA ASP A 57 -66.56 -42.98 -33.70
C ASP A 57 -67.30 -42.17 -34.78
N HIS A 58 -68.42 -41.53 -34.43
CA HIS A 58 -69.23 -40.77 -35.38
C HIS A 58 -69.29 -39.28 -35.03
N PHE A 59 -69.11 -38.43 -36.04
CA PHE A 59 -69.48 -37.03 -35.96
C PHE A 59 -70.94 -36.86 -36.38
N LEU A 60 -71.75 -36.31 -35.48
CA LEU A 60 -73.17 -36.07 -35.71
C LEU A 60 -73.37 -34.64 -36.19
N ILE A 61 -74.22 -34.44 -37.21
CA ILE A 61 -74.76 -33.13 -37.58
C ILE A 61 -76.27 -33.22 -37.48
N ILE A 62 -76.84 -32.46 -36.56
CA ILE A 62 -78.24 -32.55 -36.16
C ILE A 62 -78.92 -31.24 -36.50
N LYS A 63 -80.06 -31.28 -37.18
CA LYS A 63 -80.98 -30.14 -37.32
C LYS A 63 -82.27 -30.43 -36.57
N THR A 64 -82.54 -29.63 -35.56
CA THR A 64 -83.70 -29.80 -34.68
C THR A 64 -84.74 -28.71 -34.95
N PHE A 65 -85.99 -29.11 -35.15
CA PHE A 65 -87.16 -28.31 -35.44
C PHE A 65 -88.14 -28.38 -34.26
N ASP A 66 -89.02 -27.39 -34.17
CA ASP A 66 -90.25 -27.54 -33.39
C ASP A 66 -91.23 -28.42 -34.17
N ASP A 67 -91.74 -29.47 -33.52
CA ASP A 67 -92.70 -30.39 -34.14
C ASP A 67 -94.12 -29.89 -33.91
N ASN A 68 -94.66 -29.23 -34.94
CA ASN A 68 -96.02 -28.71 -34.96
C ASN A 68 -96.99 -29.64 -35.73
N THR A 69 -96.59 -30.89 -36.01
CA THR A 69 -97.47 -31.84 -36.71
C THR A 69 -98.70 -32.19 -35.86
N GLU A 70 -99.82 -32.43 -36.53
CA GLU A 70 -101.09 -32.74 -35.85
C GLU A 70 -100.97 -34.00 -34.99
N GLY A 71 -101.45 -33.95 -33.75
CA GLY A 71 -101.36 -35.05 -32.79
C GLY A 71 -100.08 -35.08 -31.94
N VAL A 72 -99.09 -34.23 -32.23
CA VAL A 72 -97.89 -34.09 -31.40
C VAL A 72 -98.10 -33.08 -30.27
N ARG A 73 -97.61 -33.40 -29.09
CA ARG A 73 -97.69 -32.49 -27.93
C ARG A 73 -96.92 -31.20 -28.20
N ARG A 74 -97.53 -30.04 -27.89
CA ARG A 74 -96.87 -28.73 -27.95
C ARG A 74 -95.54 -28.74 -27.19
N GLY A 75 -94.51 -28.18 -27.82
CA GLY A 75 -93.15 -28.09 -27.27
C GLY A 75 -92.22 -29.24 -27.65
N ARG A 76 -92.74 -30.30 -28.30
CA ARG A 76 -91.92 -31.40 -28.83
C ARG A 76 -91.04 -30.94 -30.00
N LYS A 77 -89.96 -31.68 -30.19
CA LYS A 77 -88.98 -31.45 -31.25
C LYS A 77 -89.10 -32.50 -32.34
N PHE A 78 -88.42 -32.23 -33.43
CA PHE A 78 -88.14 -33.19 -34.48
C PHE A 78 -86.68 -32.99 -34.87
N SER A 79 -85.88 -34.05 -34.95
CA SER A 79 -84.46 -33.96 -35.28
C SER A 79 -84.10 -34.81 -36.48
N HIS A 80 -83.45 -34.21 -37.47
CA HIS A 80 -82.77 -34.93 -38.55
C HIS A 80 -81.27 -34.97 -38.27
N VAL A 81 -80.67 -36.16 -38.37
CA VAL A 81 -79.29 -36.42 -37.96
C VAL A 81 -78.53 -37.06 -39.11
N LEU A 82 -77.43 -36.43 -39.49
CA LEU A 82 -76.41 -37.01 -40.35
C LEU A 82 -75.31 -37.59 -39.47
N MET A 83 -74.90 -38.82 -39.77
CA MET A 83 -73.89 -39.58 -39.02
C MET A 83 -72.78 -39.95 -39.99
N ALA A 84 -71.59 -39.40 -39.77
CA ALA A 84 -70.40 -39.66 -40.58
C ALA A 84 -69.28 -40.21 -39.69
N ASP A 85 -68.49 -41.15 -40.22
CA ASP A 85 -67.27 -41.63 -39.55
C ASP A 85 -66.32 -40.46 -39.28
N ILE A 86 -65.83 -40.36 -38.04
CA ILE A 86 -64.98 -39.26 -37.61
C ILE A 86 -63.69 -39.17 -38.43
N ASN A 87 -63.11 -40.30 -38.85
CA ASN A 87 -61.87 -40.32 -39.62
C ASN A 87 -62.07 -39.84 -41.05
N ASP A 88 -63.28 -39.90 -41.58
CA ASP A 88 -63.61 -39.40 -42.91
C ASP A 88 -64.03 -37.93 -42.89
N ILE A 89 -64.85 -37.52 -41.91
CA ILE A 89 -65.36 -36.14 -41.87
C ILE A 89 -64.23 -35.13 -41.60
N ILE A 90 -63.24 -35.45 -40.76
CA ILE A 90 -62.11 -34.54 -40.47
C ILE A 90 -61.25 -34.23 -41.70
N LYS A 91 -61.30 -35.08 -42.74
CA LYS A 91 -60.63 -34.85 -44.03
C LYS A 91 -61.33 -33.77 -44.86
N LEU A 92 -62.57 -33.41 -44.53
CA LEU A 92 -63.28 -32.33 -45.20
C LEU A 92 -62.67 -30.98 -44.85
N LYS A 93 -62.35 -30.19 -45.87
CA LYS A 93 -61.94 -28.79 -45.72
C LYS A 93 -63.10 -27.90 -45.27
N SER A 94 -64.31 -28.17 -45.76
CA SER A 94 -65.53 -27.41 -45.47
C SER A 94 -66.67 -28.37 -45.10
N ILE A 95 -67.39 -28.04 -44.04
CA ILE A 95 -68.55 -28.81 -43.54
C ILE A 95 -69.88 -28.27 -44.11
N LYS A 96 -69.88 -27.06 -44.69
CA LYS A 96 -71.04 -26.41 -45.33
C LYS A 96 -71.82 -27.30 -46.31
N PRO A 97 -71.20 -28.13 -47.17
CA PRO A 97 -71.96 -29.03 -48.04
C PRO A 97 -72.86 -30.01 -47.29
N LEU A 98 -72.48 -30.43 -46.08
CA LEU A 98 -73.27 -31.36 -45.27
C LEU A 98 -74.54 -30.69 -44.73
N PHE A 99 -74.52 -29.38 -44.47
CA PHE A 99 -75.71 -28.66 -44.06
C PHE A 99 -76.81 -28.66 -45.13
N LYS A 100 -76.45 -28.81 -46.41
CA LYS A 100 -77.41 -28.94 -47.51
C LYS A 100 -78.12 -30.29 -47.56
N LEU A 101 -77.53 -31.33 -46.93
CA LEU A 101 -78.13 -32.65 -46.82
C LEU A 101 -79.17 -32.73 -45.68
N LEU A 102 -79.20 -31.73 -44.79
CA LEU A 102 -80.23 -31.64 -43.77
C LEU A 102 -81.55 -31.21 -44.40
N ILE A 103 -82.65 -31.81 -43.94
CA ILE A 103 -84.00 -31.40 -44.35
C ILE A 103 -84.27 -29.93 -44.03
N GLN A 104 -85.23 -29.33 -44.73
CA GLN A 104 -85.56 -27.91 -44.55
C GLN A 104 -86.83 -27.69 -43.72
N GLU A 105 -87.68 -28.69 -43.61
CA GLU A 105 -88.93 -28.69 -42.84
C GLU A 105 -89.17 -30.08 -42.23
N VAL A 106 -90.13 -30.18 -41.31
CA VAL A 106 -90.48 -31.45 -40.64
C VAL A 106 -91.13 -32.41 -41.64
N ASP A 107 -90.50 -33.54 -41.89
CA ASP A 107 -91.03 -34.63 -42.73
C ASP A 107 -90.81 -35.98 -42.02
N LYS A 108 -91.89 -36.55 -41.48
CA LYS A 108 -91.88 -37.85 -40.79
C LYS A 108 -91.94 -39.03 -41.75
N ASP A 109 -92.37 -38.80 -42.99
CA ASP A 109 -92.56 -39.83 -43.99
C ASP A 109 -91.33 -40.00 -44.91
N LEU A 110 -90.33 -39.13 -44.77
CA LEU A 110 -89.07 -39.14 -45.52
C LEU A 110 -88.39 -40.52 -45.52
N GLN A 111 -88.23 -41.11 -46.71
CA GLN A 111 -87.48 -42.34 -46.89
C GLN A 111 -85.97 -42.07 -46.77
N LEU A 112 -85.30 -42.80 -45.86
CA LEU A 112 -83.89 -42.59 -45.58
C LEU A 112 -83.03 -43.69 -46.23
N SER A 113 -82.10 -43.29 -47.09
CA SER A 113 -81.02 -44.14 -47.59
C SER A 113 -79.65 -43.58 -47.16
N PRO A 114 -78.59 -44.41 -47.08
CA PRO A 114 -77.23 -43.90 -46.91
C PRO A 114 -76.84 -43.00 -48.08
N ILE A 115 -76.17 -41.88 -47.80
CA ILE A 115 -75.71 -40.92 -48.80
C ILE A 115 -74.23 -41.18 -49.07
N GLU A 116 -73.87 -41.40 -50.34
CA GLU A 116 -72.48 -41.37 -50.77
C GLU A 116 -72.03 -39.92 -50.97
N PHE A 117 -71.05 -39.49 -50.18
CA PHE A 117 -70.48 -38.15 -50.23
C PHE A 117 -69.01 -38.21 -50.67
N GLU A 118 -68.70 -37.55 -51.79
CA GLU A 118 -67.33 -37.52 -52.33
C GLU A 118 -66.42 -36.58 -51.52
N ILE A 119 -65.34 -37.15 -50.96
CA ILE A 119 -64.28 -36.37 -50.32
C ILE A 119 -63.33 -35.91 -51.44
N GLY A 120 -63.37 -34.63 -51.83
CA GLY A 120 -62.31 -34.05 -52.69
C GLY A 120 -62.70 -33.00 -53.72
N LYS A 121 -63.98 -32.88 -54.13
CA LYS A 121 -64.37 -31.91 -55.19
C LYS A 121 -64.58 -30.46 -54.73
N ASN A 122 -64.50 -30.17 -53.42
CA ASN A 122 -64.69 -28.81 -52.88
C ASN A 122 -63.37 -28.12 -52.53
N SER A 123 -62.45 -28.07 -53.50
CA SER A 123 -61.24 -27.24 -53.40
C SER A 123 -61.51 -25.84 -53.94
N GLN A 124 -62.34 -25.06 -53.26
CA GLN A 124 -62.24 -23.61 -53.40
C GLN A 124 -61.05 -23.13 -52.56
N ALA A 125 -60.28 -22.17 -53.10
CA ALA A 125 -59.24 -21.49 -52.37
C ALA A 125 -59.80 -20.91 -51.07
N SER A 126 -58.96 -20.78 -50.04
CA SER A 126 -59.35 -20.11 -48.79
C SER A 126 -59.76 -18.68 -49.11
N GLU A 127 -61.06 -18.40 -49.14
CA GLU A 127 -61.57 -17.04 -49.31
C GLU A 127 -61.20 -16.19 -48.09
N LYS A 128 -60.71 -14.97 -48.33
CA LYS A 128 -60.42 -14.00 -47.26
C LYS A 128 -61.69 -13.73 -46.46
N ILE A 129 -61.62 -13.89 -45.14
CA ILE A 129 -62.71 -13.58 -44.23
C ILE A 129 -62.75 -12.06 -44.04
N VAL A 130 -63.64 -11.38 -44.77
CA VAL A 130 -63.82 -9.91 -44.68
C VAL A 130 -64.85 -9.50 -43.63
N ASP A 131 -65.75 -10.42 -43.24
CA ASP A 131 -66.77 -10.14 -42.22
C ASP A 131 -66.13 -9.93 -40.83
N PRO A 132 -66.25 -8.73 -40.23
CA PRO A 132 -65.68 -8.43 -38.92
C PRO A 132 -66.17 -9.38 -37.81
N ARG A 133 -67.41 -9.85 -37.92
CA ARG A 133 -68.01 -10.77 -36.94
C ARG A 133 -67.35 -12.15 -36.98
N LEU A 134 -67.05 -12.63 -38.18
CA LEU A 134 -66.30 -13.88 -38.36
C LEU A 134 -64.85 -13.72 -37.92
N GLN A 135 -64.21 -12.58 -38.20
CA GLN A 135 -62.85 -12.31 -37.70
C GLN A 135 -62.79 -12.32 -36.16
N LYS A 136 -63.80 -11.76 -35.49
CA LYS A 136 -63.90 -11.79 -34.02
C LYS A 136 -64.02 -13.21 -33.49
N MET A 137 -64.78 -14.07 -34.15
CA MET A 137 -64.87 -15.49 -33.81
C MET A 137 -63.49 -16.17 -33.92
N ILE A 138 -62.73 -15.91 -34.98
CA ILE A 138 -61.37 -16.45 -35.15
C ILE A 138 -60.43 -15.95 -34.05
N TYR A 139 -60.53 -14.68 -33.66
CA TYR A 139 -59.82 -14.16 -32.49
C TYR A 139 -60.20 -14.90 -31.20
N GLY A 140 -61.50 -15.09 -30.95
CA GLY A 140 -61.98 -15.86 -29.81
C GLY A 140 -61.46 -17.30 -29.80
N TYR A 141 -61.34 -17.92 -30.98
CA TYR A 141 -60.75 -19.24 -31.14
C TYR A 141 -59.25 -19.29 -30.78
N ILE A 142 -58.46 -18.31 -31.20
CA ILE A 142 -57.03 -18.26 -30.85
C ILE A 142 -56.82 -18.14 -29.33
N HIS A 143 -57.73 -17.44 -28.65
CA HIS A 143 -57.69 -17.22 -27.20
C HIS A 143 -58.63 -18.15 -26.43
N ILE A 144 -59.14 -19.23 -27.04
CA ILE A 144 -60.29 -19.96 -26.50
C ILE A 144 -60.04 -20.59 -25.11
N ALA A 145 -58.78 -20.91 -24.81
CA ALA A 145 -58.36 -21.41 -23.50
C ALA A 145 -58.59 -20.39 -22.36
N GLU A 146 -58.55 -19.10 -22.67
CA GLU A 146 -58.86 -18.01 -21.72
C GLU A 146 -60.37 -17.90 -21.46
N TYR A 147 -61.20 -18.52 -22.31
CA TYR A 147 -62.66 -18.35 -22.33
C TYR A 147 -63.44 -19.66 -22.18
N LYS A 148 -62.96 -20.56 -21.28
CA LYS A 148 -63.58 -21.87 -21.00
C LYS A 148 -63.83 -22.74 -22.23
N ASN A 149 -62.99 -22.58 -23.26
CA ASN A 149 -63.12 -23.23 -24.54
C ASN A 149 -64.50 -22.99 -25.24
N LYS A 150 -65.15 -21.85 -24.96
CA LYS A 150 -66.52 -21.55 -25.41
C LYS A 150 -66.59 -20.18 -26.11
N ILE A 151 -67.12 -20.20 -27.34
CA ILE A 151 -67.46 -19.03 -28.15
C ILE A 151 -68.98 -18.96 -28.30
N LEU A 152 -69.57 -17.83 -27.92
CA LEU A 152 -71.00 -17.57 -27.96
C LEU A 152 -71.34 -16.60 -29.11
N TRP A 153 -72.10 -17.09 -30.09
CA TRP A 153 -72.56 -16.35 -31.26
C TRP A 153 -73.99 -15.85 -31.06
N ILE A 154 -74.21 -14.53 -30.95
CA ILE A 154 -75.56 -14.01 -30.66
C ILE A 154 -76.50 -14.09 -31.89
N GLY A 155 -77.61 -14.81 -31.77
CA GLY A 155 -78.57 -15.11 -32.84
C GLY A 155 -78.18 -16.31 -33.69
N GLN A 156 -78.95 -16.60 -34.75
CA GLN A 156 -78.66 -17.67 -35.72
C GLN A 156 -78.23 -17.17 -37.08
N ASP A 157 -78.32 -15.87 -37.31
CA ASP A 157 -77.94 -15.24 -38.57
C ASP A 157 -76.49 -15.63 -38.90
N SER A 158 -76.29 -16.29 -40.05
CA SER A 158 -75.00 -16.78 -40.55
C SER A 158 -74.26 -17.75 -39.62
N PHE A 159 -74.95 -18.42 -38.68
CA PHE A 159 -74.30 -19.34 -37.74
C PHE A 159 -73.69 -20.57 -38.45
N ASP A 160 -74.37 -21.10 -39.47
CA ASP A 160 -73.85 -22.18 -40.32
C ASP A 160 -72.56 -21.77 -41.05
N ILE A 161 -72.49 -20.52 -41.52
CA ILE A 161 -71.29 -19.93 -42.10
C ILE A 161 -70.19 -19.83 -41.04
N ALA A 162 -70.50 -19.38 -39.83
CA ALA A 162 -69.53 -19.29 -38.73
C ALA A 162 -68.94 -20.67 -38.38
N VAL A 163 -69.78 -21.70 -38.28
CA VAL A 163 -69.34 -23.08 -38.05
C VAL A 163 -68.42 -23.57 -39.17
N ASP A 164 -68.77 -23.33 -40.43
CA ASP A 164 -67.93 -23.72 -41.56
C ASP A 164 -66.60 -22.97 -41.61
N GLN A 165 -66.59 -21.68 -41.28
CA GLN A 165 -65.37 -20.88 -41.26
C GLN A 165 -64.44 -21.27 -40.13
N LEU A 166 -64.98 -21.55 -38.93
CA LEU A 166 -64.18 -22.10 -37.85
C LEU A 166 -63.63 -23.48 -38.24
N TRP A 167 -64.46 -24.36 -38.79
CA TRP A 167 -64.05 -25.70 -39.25
C TRP A 167 -62.86 -25.67 -40.23
N LYS A 168 -62.85 -24.72 -41.18
CA LYS A 168 -61.75 -24.55 -42.15
C LYS A 168 -60.42 -24.25 -41.49
N VAL A 169 -60.42 -23.52 -40.37
CA VAL A 169 -59.19 -23.15 -39.65
C VAL A 169 -58.79 -24.14 -38.57
N LEU A 170 -59.66 -25.07 -38.17
CA LEU A 170 -59.29 -26.10 -37.20
C LEU A 170 -58.26 -27.09 -37.76
N THR A 171 -57.28 -27.45 -36.94
CA THR A 171 -56.38 -28.58 -37.19
C THR A 171 -57.13 -29.90 -37.11
N VAL A 172 -56.53 -30.98 -37.63
CA VAL A 172 -57.14 -32.32 -37.62
C VAL A 172 -57.50 -32.79 -36.20
N PRO A 173 -56.65 -32.64 -35.16
CA PRO A 173 -57.03 -32.98 -33.79
C PRO A 173 -58.17 -32.11 -33.25
N GLU A 174 -58.16 -30.81 -33.54
CA GLU A 174 -59.19 -29.87 -33.08
C GLU A 174 -60.57 -30.22 -33.65
N LYS A 175 -60.64 -30.62 -34.93
CA LYS A 175 -61.91 -31.07 -35.54
C LYS A 175 -62.55 -32.27 -34.82
N LYS A 176 -61.76 -33.12 -34.17
CA LYS A 176 -62.27 -34.29 -33.40
C LYS A 176 -62.96 -33.90 -32.10
N SER A 177 -62.69 -32.71 -31.60
CA SER A 177 -63.25 -32.18 -30.34
C SER A 177 -64.06 -30.91 -30.57
N PHE A 178 -64.46 -30.66 -31.82
CA PHE A 178 -65.24 -29.49 -32.17
C PHE A 178 -66.73 -29.73 -31.99
N ASN A 179 -67.34 -28.92 -31.14
CA ASN A 179 -68.76 -28.95 -30.86
C ASN A 179 -69.39 -27.62 -31.30
N PHE A 180 -70.56 -27.69 -31.91
CA PHE A 180 -71.35 -26.52 -32.20
C PHE A 180 -72.84 -26.75 -31.95
N GLY A 181 -73.58 -25.69 -31.71
CA GLY A 181 -74.99 -25.83 -31.38
C GLY A 181 -75.68 -24.57 -30.94
N VAL A 182 -76.70 -24.73 -30.09
CA VAL A 182 -77.41 -23.63 -29.44
C VAL A 182 -77.33 -23.81 -27.92
N THR A 183 -77.25 -22.71 -27.18
CA THR A 183 -77.36 -22.68 -25.73
C THR A 183 -78.39 -21.64 -25.29
N PHE A 184 -79.09 -21.91 -24.19
CA PHE A 184 -80.15 -21.03 -23.66
C PHE A 184 -79.87 -20.57 -22.21
N ASN A 185 -79.05 -21.31 -21.47
CA ASN A 185 -78.71 -21.06 -20.08
C ASN A 185 -77.20 -21.24 -19.85
N ASN A 186 -76.67 -20.58 -18.81
CA ASN A 186 -75.24 -20.58 -18.50
C ASN A 186 -74.79 -21.83 -17.68
N ASP A 187 -75.73 -22.72 -17.34
CA ASP A 187 -75.50 -23.84 -16.41
C ASP A 187 -74.87 -25.09 -17.08
N GLN A 188 -74.49 -24.99 -18.36
CA GLN A 188 -73.84 -26.11 -19.05
C GLN A 188 -72.41 -26.30 -18.54
N SER A 189 -72.09 -27.54 -18.13
CA SER A 189 -70.76 -27.98 -17.71
C SER A 189 -69.67 -27.56 -18.69
N ASP A 190 -68.43 -27.42 -18.21
CA ASP A 190 -67.27 -27.17 -19.06
C ASP A 190 -67.08 -28.36 -20.01
N ASN A 191 -67.48 -28.17 -21.27
CA ASN A 191 -67.30 -29.17 -22.31
C ASN A 191 -65.84 -29.17 -22.74
N GLU A 192 -65.22 -30.35 -22.75
CA GLU A 192 -63.90 -30.54 -23.35
C GLU A 192 -63.95 -30.25 -24.86
N GLY A 193 -62.87 -29.67 -25.40
CA GLY A 193 -62.76 -29.33 -26.82
C GLY A 193 -63.22 -27.91 -27.17
N ILE A 194 -63.34 -27.62 -28.47
CA ILE A 194 -63.67 -26.28 -28.99
C ILE A 194 -65.17 -26.16 -29.16
N ASN A 195 -65.80 -25.22 -28.48
CA ASN A 195 -67.26 -25.08 -28.48
C ASN A 195 -67.71 -23.76 -29.12
N LEU A 196 -68.53 -23.84 -30.17
CA LEU A 196 -69.17 -22.68 -30.81
C LEU A 196 -70.70 -22.79 -30.68
N PHE A 197 -71.31 -22.00 -29.79
CA PHE A 197 -72.74 -22.05 -29.55
C PHE A 197 -73.43 -20.76 -29.97
N SER A 198 -74.53 -20.89 -30.70
CA SER A 198 -75.47 -19.80 -30.95
C SER A 198 -76.33 -19.53 -29.71
N LEU A 199 -76.64 -18.27 -29.46
CA LEU A 199 -77.34 -17.80 -28.27
C LEU A 199 -78.50 -16.89 -28.67
N PRO A 200 -79.75 -17.11 -28.24
CA PRO A 200 -80.84 -16.22 -28.60
C PRO A 200 -80.67 -14.79 -28.08
N ASP A 201 -81.00 -13.81 -28.92
CA ASP A 201 -80.92 -12.39 -28.59
C ASP A 201 -81.65 -12.06 -27.27
N SER A 202 -82.81 -12.70 -27.05
CA SER A 202 -83.64 -12.53 -25.85
C SER A 202 -82.95 -12.93 -24.55
N VAL A 203 -81.95 -13.82 -24.59
CA VAL A 203 -81.22 -14.31 -23.41
C VAL A 203 -79.77 -13.85 -23.35
N ALA A 204 -79.29 -13.11 -24.36
CA ALA A 204 -77.90 -12.63 -24.46
C ALA A 204 -77.38 -11.93 -23.20
N ASN A 205 -78.22 -11.10 -22.56
CA ASN A 205 -77.87 -10.36 -21.34
C ASN A 205 -77.45 -11.25 -20.16
N ARG A 206 -77.90 -12.51 -20.12
CA ARG A 206 -77.51 -13.47 -19.08
C ARG A 206 -76.04 -13.91 -19.19
N PHE A 207 -75.46 -13.78 -20.38
CA PHE A 207 -74.11 -14.27 -20.68
C PHE A 207 -73.06 -13.15 -20.67
N ILE A 208 -73.45 -11.87 -20.67
CA ILE A 208 -72.51 -10.72 -20.73
C ILE A 208 -71.49 -10.70 -19.57
N LYS A 209 -71.84 -11.25 -18.39
CA LYS A 209 -70.97 -11.32 -17.21
C LYS A 209 -70.27 -12.67 -17.04
N THR A 210 -70.26 -13.51 -18.08
CA THR A 210 -69.67 -14.85 -18.02
C THR A 210 -68.25 -14.83 -18.59
N GLU A 211 -67.44 -15.81 -18.19
CA GLU A 211 -66.06 -16.01 -18.68
C GLU A 211 -66.02 -16.61 -20.10
N ASN A 212 -67.10 -16.48 -20.88
CA ASN A 212 -67.19 -17.00 -22.25
C ASN A 212 -66.85 -15.89 -23.27
N PHE A 213 -66.34 -16.28 -24.44
CA PHE A 213 -66.04 -15.31 -25.50
C PHE A 213 -67.31 -14.98 -26.32
N ILE A 214 -67.74 -13.73 -26.35
CA ILE A 214 -69.01 -13.32 -26.98
C ILE A 214 -68.79 -12.62 -28.32
N VAL A 215 -69.53 -13.04 -29.36
CA VAL A 215 -69.55 -12.46 -30.70
C VAL A 215 -70.94 -11.87 -31.00
N ASN A 216 -71.04 -10.54 -31.00
CA ASN A 216 -72.31 -9.81 -31.20
C ASN A 216 -72.73 -9.74 -32.68
N LYS A 217 -74.01 -9.38 -32.94
CA LYS A 217 -74.57 -9.27 -34.30
C LYS A 217 -74.03 -8.10 -35.14
N LYS A 218 -73.77 -6.95 -34.51
CA LYS A 218 -73.36 -5.71 -35.18
C LYS A 218 -72.07 -5.20 -34.53
N GLU A 219 -70.97 -5.88 -34.82
CA GLU A 219 -69.69 -5.58 -34.20
C GLU A 219 -68.65 -5.24 -35.25
N ALA A 220 -68.03 -4.07 -35.12
CA ALA A 220 -66.83 -3.73 -35.87
C ALA A 220 -65.65 -4.34 -35.12
N PHE A 221 -65.03 -5.35 -35.69
CA PHE A 221 -63.82 -5.97 -35.16
C PHE A 221 -62.79 -6.09 -36.28
N THR A 222 -61.61 -5.53 -36.02
CA THR A 222 -60.42 -5.69 -36.85
C THR A 222 -59.31 -6.08 -35.90
N SER A 223 -58.85 -7.33 -35.96
CA SER A 223 -57.71 -7.73 -35.15
C SER A 223 -56.43 -7.24 -35.79
N GLU A 224 -55.52 -6.71 -34.97
CA GLU A 224 -54.14 -6.45 -35.41
C GLU A 224 -53.27 -7.72 -35.41
N GLY A 225 -53.76 -8.79 -34.75
CA GLY A 225 -53.07 -10.05 -34.48
C GLY A 225 -52.57 -10.75 -35.75
N LEU A 226 -51.27 -11.02 -35.84
CA LEU A 226 -50.65 -11.66 -37.01
C LEU A 226 -51.28 -13.03 -37.31
N LEU A 227 -51.40 -13.90 -36.30
CA LEU A 227 -52.00 -15.22 -36.45
C LEU A 227 -53.48 -15.13 -36.85
N VAL A 228 -54.23 -14.18 -36.28
CA VAL A 228 -55.65 -13.96 -36.60
C VAL A 228 -55.80 -13.59 -38.06
N LYS A 229 -55.00 -12.63 -38.55
CA LYS A 229 -54.98 -12.19 -39.95
C LYS A 229 -54.63 -13.35 -40.89
N ILE A 230 -53.64 -14.15 -40.55
CA ILE A 230 -53.26 -15.34 -41.33
C ILE A 230 -54.41 -16.35 -41.41
N LEU A 231 -55.06 -16.67 -40.29
CA LEU A 231 -56.20 -17.61 -40.27
C LEU A 231 -57.44 -17.04 -40.98
N CYS A 232 -57.56 -15.72 -41.08
CA CYS A 232 -58.59 -15.05 -41.87
C CYS A 232 -58.24 -14.96 -43.37
N GLY A 233 -57.11 -15.49 -43.81
CA GLY A 233 -56.68 -15.46 -45.22
C GLY A 233 -56.18 -14.09 -45.67
N ASP A 234 -55.62 -13.27 -44.78
CA ASP A 234 -55.01 -12.00 -45.14
C ASP A 234 -53.66 -12.22 -45.85
N GLU A 235 -53.60 -11.89 -47.13
CA GLU A 235 -52.42 -12.10 -47.99
C GLU A 235 -51.19 -11.32 -47.51
N ASP A 236 -51.36 -10.09 -47.00
CA ASP A 236 -50.25 -9.28 -46.50
C ASP A 236 -49.65 -9.93 -45.26
N ALA A 237 -50.47 -10.35 -44.30
CA ALA A 237 -49.99 -11.05 -43.10
C ALA A 237 -49.27 -12.37 -43.42
N ILE A 238 -49.78 -13.13 -44.40
CA ILE A 238 -49.13 -14.35 -44.89
C ILE A 238 -47.77 -14.02 -45.52
N LEU A 239 -47.71 -12.98 -46.36
CA LEU A 239 -46.47 -12.56 -47.02
C LEU A 239 -45.43 -12.07 -46.01
N ARG A 240 -45.84 -11.34 -44.97
CA ARG A 240 -44.96 -10.89 -43.87
C ARG A 240 -44.29 -12.08 -43.17
N LEU A 241 -45.08 -13.11 -42.80
CA LEU A 241 -44.54 -14.32 -42.17
C LEU A 241 -43.61 -15.10 -43.12
N GLN A 242 -44.02 -15.31 -44.37
CA GLN A 242 -43.20 -16.01 -45.37
C GLN A 242 -41.89 -15.28 -45.64
N ASN A 243 -41.93 -13.94 -45.67
CA ASN A 243 -40.74 -13.12 -45.82
C ASN A 243 -39.79 -13.28 -44.62
N PHE A 244 -40.34 -13.28 -43.40
CA PHE A 244 -39.56 -13.57 -42.19
C PHE A 244 -38.87 -14.93 -42.28
N GLU A 245 -39.63 -16.02 -42.52
CA GLU A 245 -39.12 -17.38 -42.63
C GLU A 245 -38.05 -17.53 -43.70
N LYS A 246 -38.27 -16.93 -44.88
CA LYS A 246 -37.35 -16.96 -46.01
C LYS A 246 -36.06 -16.21 -45.74
N ILE A 247 -36.13 -15.00 -45.19
CA ILE A 247 -34.95 -14.14 -44.97
C ILE A 247 -34.04 -14.70 -43.87
N ILE A 248 -34.63 -15.25 -42.80
CA ILE A 248 -33.83 -15.86 -41.72
C ILE A 248 -33.52 -17.33 -41.99
N GLU A 249 -34.06 -17.91 -43.06
CA GLU A 249 -33.90 -19.29 -43.48
C GLU A 249 -34.30 -20.29 -42.39
N CYS A 250 -35.47 -20.10 -41.76
CA CYS A 250 -36.02 -21.04 -40.79
C CYS A 250 -37.08 -21.97 -41.41
N ASN A 251 -37.40 -23.06 -40.72
CA ASN A 251 -38.50 -23.93 -41.08
C ASN A 251 -39.86 -23.21 -40.89
N PRO A 252 -40.92 -23.65 -41.60
CA PRO A 252 -42.26 -23.11 -41.40
C PRO A 252 -42.69 -23.16 -39.94
N LEU A 253 -43.18 -22.04 -39.43
CA LEU A 253 -43.49 -21.85 -38.02
C LEU A 253 -44.87 -22.41 -37.68
N SER A 254 -44.96 -23.08 -36.52
CA SER A 254 -46.24 -23.51 -35.96
C SER A 254 -47.05 -22.33 -35.43
N ARG A 255 -48.36 -22.52 -35.19
CA ARG A 255 -49.26 -21.46 -34.69
C ARG A 255 -48.77 -20.81 -33.39
N SER A 256 -48.25 -21.61 -32.46
CA SER A 256 -47.70 -21.11 -31.19
C SER A 256 -46.42 -20.29 -31.40
N GLU A 257 -45.60 -20.64 -32.39
CA GLU A 257 -44.38 -19.91 -32.73
C GLU A 257 -44.68 -18.60 -33.46
N ILE A 258 -45.72 -18.55 -34.29
CA ILE A 258 -46.19 -17.31 -34.95
C ILE A 258 -46.55 -16.25 -33.91
N ASN A 259 -47.27 -16.61 -32.84
CA ASN A 259 -47.59 -15.67 -31.74
C ASN A 259 -46.34 -15.13 -31.03
N ILE A 260 -45.22 -15.87 -31.05
CA ILE A 260 -43.94 -15.41 -30.49
C ILE A 260 -43.26 -14.47 -31.49
N VAL A 261 -43.25 -14.81 -32.78
CA VAL A 261 -42.64 -14.00 -33.85
C VAL A 261 -43.36 -12.67 -34.03
N GLU A 262 -44.68 -12.63 -33.84
CA GLU A 262 -45.47 -11.40 -33.87
C GLU A 262 -44.89 -10.29 -32.96
N LYS A 263 -44.28 -10.65 -31.83
CA LYS A 263 -43.66 -9.68 -30.90
C LYS A 263 -42.45 -8.94 -31.49
N VAL A 264 -41.85 -9.45 -32.56
CA VAL A 264 -40.64 -8.89 -33.17
C VAL A 264 -40.75 -8.68 -34.68
N ILE A 265 -41.85 -9.06 -35.31
CA ILE A 265 -41.99 -8.98 -36.77
C ILE A 265 -41.88 -7.53 -37.27
N ASP A 266 -42.46 -6.57 -36.54
CA ASP A 266 -42.30 -5.14 -36.85
C ASP A 266 -40.84 -4.68 -36.68
N THR A 267 -40.15 -5.19 -35.65
CA THR A 267 -38.71 -4.90 -35.44
C THR A 267 -37.84 -5.49 -36.55
N PHE A 268 -38.24 -6.64 -37.10
CA PHE A 268 -37.58 -7.29 -38.23
C PHE A 268 -37.76 -6.48 -39.52
N GLU A 269 -38.97 -6.01 -39.80
CA GLU A 269 -39.31 -5.24 -41.00
C GLU A 269 -38.70 -3.83 -40.98
N GLU A 270 -38.75 -3.17 -39.82
CA GLU A 270 -38.28 -1.79 -39.65
C GLU A 270 -36.85 -1.70 -39.11
N ILE A 271 -36.05 -2.77 -39.25
CA ILE A 271 -34.72 -2.90 -38.64
C ILE A 271 -33.80 -1.68 -38.86
N ASP A 272 -33.92 -1.00 -40.00
CA ASP A 272 -33.10 0.16 -40.32
C ASP A 272 -33.47 1.40 -39.47
N PHE A 273 -34.68 1.48 -38.93
CA PHE A 273 -35.21 2.60 -38.14
C PHE A 273 -35.23 2.33 -36.62
N VAL A 274 -35.18 1.07 -36.19
CA VAL A 274 -35.21 0.73 -34.75
C VAL A 274 -33.98 1.25 -34.02
N SER A 275 -34.18 2.08 -32.99
CA SER A 275 -33.11 2.57 -32.11
C SER A 275 -33.03 1.83 -30.77
N ASP A 276 -34.09 1.11 -30.37
CA ASP A 276 -34.17 0.39 -29.10
C ASP A 276 -33.34 -0.90 -29.12
N LEU A 277 -32.24 -0.91 -28.36
CA LEU A 277 -31.32 -2.03 -28.26
C LEU A 277 -31.97 -3.29 -27.65
N LYS A 278 -32.96 -3.15 -26.76
CA LYS A 278 -33.69 -4.28 -26.19
C LYS A 278 -34.54 -4.99 -27.24
N LYS A 279 -35.20 -4.22 -28.11
CA LYS A 279 -35.95 -4.79 -29.25
C LYS A 279 -35.03 -5.52 -30.20
N LEU A 280 -33.88 -4.92 -30.55
CA LEU A 280 -32.88 -5.55 -31.43
C LEU A 280 -32.29 -6.83 -30.82
N ASN A 281 -32.02 -6.84 -29.52
CA ASN A 281 -31.54 -8.04 -28.84
C ASN A 281 -32.65 -9.11 -28.72
N THR A 282 -33.89 -8.73 -28.46
CA THR A 282 -35.01 -9.68 -28.44
C THR A 282 -35.20 -10.35 -29.80
N LEU A 283 -35.11 -9.56 -30.88
CA LEU A 283 -35.10 -10.08 -32.25
C LEU A 283 -33.92 -11.03 -32.48
N SER A 284 -32.72 -10.68 -31.98
CA SER A 284 -31.54 -11.55 -32.15
C SER A 284 -31.70 -12.90 -31.45
N HIS A 285 -32.31 -12.91 -30.26
CA HIS A 285 -32.63 -14.13 -29.53
C HIS A 285 -33.63 -15.02 -30.26
N LEU A 286 -34.68 -14.44 -30.85
CA LEU A 286 -35.67 -15.21 -31.61
C LEU A 286 -35.10 -15.75 -32.92
N ILE A 287 -34.26 -14.97 -33.61
CA ILE A 287 -33.55 -15.45 -34.79
C ILE A 287 -32.59 -16.57 -34.41
N ALA A 288 -31.83 -16.45 -33.32
CA ALA A 288 -30.95 -17.53 -32.85
C ALA A 288 -31.73 -18.80 -32.48
N LYS A 289 -32.98 -18.67 -32.00
CA LYS A 289 -33.85 -19.81 -31.69
C LYS A 289 -34.34 -20.53 -32.94
N TYR A 290 -34.86 -19.81 -33.94
CA TYR A 290 -35.48 -20.41 -35.13
C TYR A 290 -34.51 -20.62 -36.30
N SER A 291 -33.36 -19.92 -36.30
CA SER A 291 -32.27 -20.04 -37.26
C SER A 291 -30.93 -20.13 -36.50
N PRO A 292 -30.59 -21.29 -35.91
CA PRO A 292 -29.46 -21.40 -34.98
C PRO A 292 -28.08 -21.42 -35.65
N LEU A 293 -27.98 -21.88 -36.90
CA LEU A 293 -26.71 -22.00 -37.63
C LEU A 293 -26.22 -20.65 -38.14
N GLU A 294 -24.92 -20.36 -38.03
CA GLU A 294 -24.34 -19.08 -38.49
C GLU A 294 -24.54 -18.83 -39.98
N SER A 295 -24.58 -19.90 -40.80
CA SER A 295 -24.80 -19.83 -42.24
C SER A 295 -26.25 -19.49 -42.60
N SER A 296 -27.21 -19.90 -41.78
CA SER A 296 -28.63 -19.71 -42.05
C SER A 296 -29.04 -18.25 -41.81
N GLY A 297 -29.64 -17.62 -42.82
CA GLY A 297 -30.04 -16.22 -42.77
C GLY A 297 -28.86 -15.26 -42.58
N ALA A 298 -27.66 -15.65 -43.00
CA ALA A 298 -26.41 -14.95 -42.69
C ALA A 298 -26.43 -13.47 -43.08
N SER A 299 -27.05 -13.13 -44.21
CA SER A 299 -27.18 -11.75 -44.69
C SER A 299 -27.96 -10.88 -43.69
N PHE A 300 -29.11 -11.35 -43.23
CA PHE A 300 -29.93 -10.63 -42.27
C PHE A 300 -29.28 -10.58 -40.88
N LYS A 301 -28.69 -11.68 -40.42
CA LYS A 301 -27.95 -11.72 -39.16
C LYS A 301 -26.80 -10.70 -39.14
N LYS A 302 -26.08 -10.56 -40.25
CA LYS A 302 -25.05 -9.54 -40.42
C LYS A 302 -25.64 -8.12 -40.40
N LYS A 303 -26.79 -7.90 -41.05
CA LYS A 303 -27.51 -6.62 -41.02
C LYS A 303 -27.92 -6.25 -39.58
N LEU A 304 -28.51 -7.19 -38.84
CA LEU A 304 -28.91 -7.02 -37.45
C LEU A 304 -27.72 -6.74 -36.53
N LEU A 305 -26.63 -7.49 -36.66
CA LEU A 305 -25.43 -7.24 -35.88
C LEU A 305 -24.85 -5.86 -36.18
N LYS A 306 -24.80 -5.44 -37.45
CA LYS A 306 -24.37 -4.09 -37.84
C LYS A 306 -25.26 -3.01 -37.23
N LYS A 307 -26.58 -3.21 -37.21
CA LYS A 307 -27.52 -2.28 -36.60
C LYS A 307 -27.33 -2.18 -35.08
N ILE A 308 -27.16 -3.31 -34.39
CA ILE A 308 -26.82 -3.37 -32.96
C ILE A 308 -25.56 -2.55 -32.70
N VAL A 309 -24.48 -2.78 -33.45
CA VAL A 309 -23.21 -2.05 -33.32
C VAL A 309 -23.39 -0.53 -33.48
N LEU A 310 -24.20 -0.09 -34.46
CA LEU A 310 -24.48 1.33 -34.66
C LEU A 310 -25.19 1.97 -33.44
N GLN A 311 -26.08 1.24 -32.77
CA GLN A 311 -26.77 1.76 -31.57
C GLN A 311 -25.84 1.86 -30.35
N LEU A 312 -24.72 1.13 -30.33
CA LEU A 312 -23.78 1.15 -29.20
C LEU A 312 -23.02 2.48 -29.07
N GLU A 313 -22.90 3.27 -30.14
CA GLU A 313 -22.10 4.51 -30.14
C GLU A 313 -22.59 5.56 -29.11
N ASN A 314 -23.91 5.55 -28.82
CA ASN A 314 -24.59 6.55 -28.00
C ASN A 314 -25.43 5.96 -26.84
N CYS A 315 -25.32 4.66 -26.59
CA CYS A 315 -26.09 3.99 -25.54
C CYS A 315 -25.60 4.32 -24.12
N THR A 316 -26.41 3.99 -23.11
CA THR A 316 -26.00 3.95 -21.69
C THR A 316 -25.40 2.59 -21.34
N TYR A 317 -24.72 2.47 -20.19
CA TYR A 317 -24.25 1.14 -19.75
C TYR A 317 -25.42 0.16 -19.54
N LYS A 318 -26.56 0.61 -19.01
CA LYS A 318 -27.78 -0.19 -18.87
C LYS A 318 -28.21 -0.83 -20.18
N ASP A 319 -28.23 -0.03 -21.24
CA ASP A 319 -28.63 -0.50 -22.57
C ASP A 319 -27.60 -1.51 -23.09
N LEU A 320 -26.31 -1.19 -22.96
CA LEU A 320 -25.21 -2.06 -23.36
C LEU A 320 -25.27 -3.43 -22.65
N SER A 321 -25.60 -3.44 -21.35
CA SER A 321 -25.65 -4.66 -20.53
C SER A 321 -26.65 -5.71 -21.01
N VAL A 322 -27.67 -5.29 -21.79
CA VAL A 322 -28.65 -6.20 -22.41
C VAL A 322 -27.98 -7.18 -23.37
N LEU A 323 -26.85 -6.79 -23.97
CA LEU A 323 -26.08 -7.66 -24.88
C LEU A 323 -25.27 -8.73 -24.17
N ARG A 324 -25.20 -8.72 -22.84
CA ARG A 324 -24.53 -9.78 -22.06
C ARG A 324 -25.14 -11.16 -22.36
N ILE A 325 -26.45 -11.22 -22.62
CA ILE A 325 -27.15 -12.47 -22.94
C ILE A 325 -27.17 -12.81 -24.44
N PHE A 326 -26.55 -12.00 -25.30
CA PHE A 326 -26.57 -12.19 -26.76
C PHE A 326 -26.06 -13.57 -27.17
N LYS A 327 -26.77 -14.25 -28.08
CA LYS A 327 -26.47 -15.62 -28.54
C LYS A 327 -25.36 -15.63 -29.59
N ILE A 328 -24.12 -15.45 -29.13
CA ILE A 328 -22.93 -15.33 -29.98
C ILE A 328 -22.73 -16.51 -30.95
N SER A 329 -23.09 -17.73 -30.57
CA SER A 329 -22.91 -18.95 -31.38
C SER A 329 -23.74 -19.00 -32.66
N SER A 330 -24.78 -18.18 -32.78
CA SER A 330 -25.66 -18.16 -33.95
C SER A 330 -25.30 -17.08 -34.97
N TYR A 331 -24.32 -16.24 -34.66
CA TYR A 331 -23.91 -15.09 -35.46
C TYR A 331 -22.41 -15.13 -35.71
N ASN A 332 -22.04 -15.27 -36.98
CA ASN A 332 -20.64 -15.31 -37.42
C ASN A 332 -19.84 -14.11 -36.89
N ASN A 333 -18.72 -14.40 -36.22
CA ASN A 333 -17.77 -13.43 -35.66
C ASN A 333 -18.36 -12.40 -34.68
N SER A 334 -19.56 -12.66 -34.14
CA SER A 334 -20.28 -11.71 -33.30
C SER A 334 -19.58 -11.44 -31.97
N GLN A 335 -19.00 -12.47 -31.34
CA GLN A 335 -18.27 -12.32 -30.08
C GLN A 335 -17.15 -11.28 -30.23
N LYS A 336 -16.30 -11.38 -31.26
CA LYS A 336 -15.21 -10.43 -31.50
C LYS A 336 -15.72 -9.02 -31.75
N ILE A 337 -16.74 -8.88 -32.62
CA ILE A 337 -17.34 -7.58 -32.94
C ILE A 337 -17.92 -6.91 -31.69
N LEU A 338 -18.65 -7.66 -30.86
CA LEU A 338 -19.24 -7.13 -29.63
C LEU A 338 -18.19 -6.84 -28.57
N GLN A 339 -17.13 -7.66 -28.45
CA GLN A 339 -15.98 -7.37 -27.59
C GLN A 339 -15.32 -6.05 -27.99
N ASP A 340 -15.01 -5.84 -29.28
CA ASP A 340 -14.41 -4.60 -29.77
C ASP A 340 -15.29 -3.38 -29.47
N CYS A 341 -16.62 -3.51 -29.60
CA CYS A 341 -17.56 -2.45 -29.27
C CYS A 341 -17.61 -2.17 -27.76
N LEU A 342 -17.60 -3.21 -26.93
CA LEU A 342 -17.52 -3.12 -25.48
C LEU A 342 -16.25 -2.38 -25.05
N VAL A 343 -15.10 -2.72 -25.62
CA VAL A 343 -13.83 -2.02 -25.36
C VAL A 343 -13.94 -0.54 -25.71
N LYS A 344 -14.39 -0.21 -26.93
CA LYS A 344 -14.56 1.17 -27.37
C LYS A 344 -15.50 1.95 -26.46
N PHE A 345 -16.59 1.32 -26.03
CA PHE A 345 -17.53 1.92 -25.08
C PHE A 345 -16.85 2.23 -23.75
N ILE A 346 -16.23 1.23 -23.11
CA ILE A 346 -15.57 1.37 -21.81
C ILE A 346 -14.50 2.47 -21.89
N GLN A 347 -13.66 2.46 -22.93
CA GLN A 347 -12.60 3.44 -23.10
C GLN A 347 -13.14 4.88 -23.27
N LYS A 348 -14.21 5.04 -24.05
CA LYS A 348 -14.81 6.36 -24.34
C LYS A 348 -15.63 6.89 -23.16
N ARG A 349 -16.40 6.02 -22.51
CA ARG A 349 -17.43 6.38 -21.54
C ARG A 349 -16.98 6.21 -20.10
N ILE A 350 -16.32 5.10 -19.74
CA ILE A 350 -15.95 4.77 -18.35
C ILE A 350 -14.52 5.23 -18.02
N PHE A 351 -13.57 5.00 -18.93
CA PHE A 351 -12.17 5.38 -18.76
C PHE A 351 -11.90 6.85 -19.13
N SER A 352 -12.89 7.69 -18.84
CA SER A 352 -12.91 9.13 -19.12
C SER A 352 -13.24 9.93 -17.86
N THR A 353 -12.69 11.14 -17.76
CA THR A 353 -13.07 12.10 -16.71
C THR A 353 -14.46 12.70 -16.90
N ARG A 354 -15.11 12.41 -18.04
CA ARG A 354 -16.48 12.88 -18.37
C ARG A 354 -17.55 11.81 -18.13
N THR A 355 -17.23 10.73 -17.42
CA THR A 355 -18.18 9.66 -17.14
C THR A 355 -19.31 10.16 -16.24
N THR A 356 -20.53 9.70 -16.48
CA THR A 356 -21.66 10.00 -15.59
C THR A 356 -21.66 9.09 -14.36
N LYS A 357 -22.16 9.58 -13.22
CA LYS A 357 -22.33 8.75 -12.01
C LYS A 357 -23.13 7.48 -12.28
N SER A 358 -24.19 7.58 -13.08
CA SER A 358 -25.05 6.44 -13.43
C SER A 358 -24.27 5.34 -14.16
N ASP A 359 -23.46 5.70 -15.17
CA ASP A 359 -22.68 4.72 -15.93
C ASP A 359 -21.63 4.03 -15.04
N LEU A 360 -20.98 4.76 -14.14
CA LEU A 360 -20.01 4.19 -13.18
C LEU A 360 -20.70 3.22 -12.22
N GLN A 361 -21.86 3.58 -11.68
CA GLN A 361 -22.59 2.74 -10.73
C GLN A 361 -22.99 1.43 -11.37
N GLU A 362 -23.58 1.48 -12.56
CA GLU A 362 -23.99 0.26 -13.25
C GLU A 362 -22.78 -0.59 -13.69
N PHE A 363 -21.68 0.04 -14.12
CA PHE A 363 -20.46 -0.68 -14.49
C PHE A 363 -19.89 -1.46 -13.30
N PHE A 364 -19.62 -0.79 -12.17
CA PHE A 364 -18.96 -1.41 -11.01
C PHE A 364 -19.89 -2.29 -10.16
N GLN A 365 -21.21 -2.10 -10.21
CA GLN A 365 -22.16 -3.05 -9.60
C GLN A 365 -22.25 -4.37 -10.37
N ASN A 366 -22.08 -4.32 -11.70
CA ASN A 366 -22.16 -5.51 -12.56
C ASN A 366 -20.79 -6.13 -12.87
N PHE A 367 -19.70 -5.50 -12.43
CA PHE A 367 -18.34 -5.99 -12.63
C PHE A 367 -18.09 -7.25 -11.81
N LYS A 368 -17.86 -8.38 -12.49
CA LYS A 368 -17.59 -9.68 -11.87
C LYS A 368 -16.20 -10.16 -12.25
N THR A 369 -15.36 -10.45 -11.26
CA THR A 369 -13.97 -10.87 -11.51
C THR A 369 -13.79 -12.38 -11.60
N GLU A 370 -14.80 -13.16 -11.18
CA GLU A 370 -14.79 -14.63 -11.14
C GLU A 370 -15.96 -15.16 -11.97
N ASN A 371 -15.90 -14.93 -13.29
CA ASN A 371 -16.89 -15.43 -14.24
C ASN A 371 -16.22 -15.71 -15.59
N ASP A 372 -16.42 -16.90 -16.13
CA ASP A 372 -15.85 -17.35 -17.41
C ASP A 372 -16.62 -16.84 -18.63
N HIS A 373 -17.69 -16.06 -18.41
CA HIS A 373 -18.46 -15.48 -19.50
C HIS A 373 -17.62 -14.46 -20.29
N TRP A 374 -17.66 -14.54 -21.62
CA TRP A 374 -16.85 -13.72 -22.55
C TRP A 374 -16.91 -12.21 -22.27
N TRP A 375 -18.08 -11.73 -21.82
CA TRP A 375 -18.33 -10.33 -21.45
C TRP A 375 -17.48 -9.89 -20.26
N ASP A 376 -17.53 -10.68 -19.18
CA ASP A 376 -16.87 -10.35 -17.92
C ASP A 376 -15.35 -10.49 -18.07
N LEU A 377 -14.89 -11.56 -18.74
CA LEU A 377 -13.48 -11.75 -19.09
C LEU A 377 -12.92 -10.53 -19.83
N LYS A 378 -13.65 -10.02 -20.85
CA LYS A 378 -13.19 -8.86 -21.62
C LYS A 378 -13.17 -7.57 -20.80
N MET A 379 -14.17 -7.35 -19.95
CA MET A 379 -14.15 -6.17 -19.06
C MET A 379 -12.98 -6.21 -18.07
N VAL A 380 -12.69 -7.38 -17.49
CA VAL A 380 -11.56 -7.57 -16.56
C VAL A 380 -10.23 -7.34 -17.28
N GLU A 381 -10.08 -7.88 -18.49
CA GLU A 381 -8.88 -7.68 -19.32
C GLU A 381 -8.63 -6.20 -19.59
N GLU A 382 -9.64 -5.45 -20.05
CA GLU A 382 -9.50 -4.03 -20.37
C GLU A 382 -9.25 -3.17 -19.12
N LEU A 383 -9.89 -3.46 -17.99
CA LEU A 383 -9.64 -2.76 -16.74
C LEU A 383 -8.21 -3.00 -16.25
N LYS A 384 -7.74 -4.25 -16.28
CA LYS A 384 -6.35 -4.59 -15.96
C LYS A 384 -5.37 -3.86 -16.86
N LEU A 385 -5.60 -3.85 -18.17
CA LEU A 385 -4.74 -3.16 -19.13
C LEU A 385 -4.69 -1.65 -18.85
N TYR A 386 -5.83 -1.04 -18.53
CA TYR A 386 -5.91 0.37 -18.21
C TYR A 386 -5.11 0.73 -16.95
N LEU A 387 -5.29 -0.05 -15.87
CA LEU A 387 -4.68 0.18 -14.56
C LEU A 387 -3.20 -0.20 -14.50
N ASN A 388 -2.76 -1.21 -15.27
CA ASN A 388 -1.33 -1.57 -15.38
C ASN A 388 -0.49 -0.54 -16.14
N THR A 389 -1.13 0.37 -16.88
CA THR A 389 -0.46 1.41 -17.68
C THR A 389 -0.86 2.81 -17.21
N ILE A 390 -1.10 2.93 -15.90
CA ILE A 390 -1.58 4.14 -15.25
C ILE A 390 -0.50 5.24 -15.25
N ASN A 391 -0.96 6.48 -15.35
CA ASN A 391 -0.16 7.71 -15.34
C ASN A 391 -1.04 8.84 -14.80
N SER A 392 -0.51 10.06 -14.64
CA SER A 392 -1.26 11.18 -14.05
C SER A 392 -2.64 11.41 -14.69
N LYS A 393 -2.75 11.29 -16.03
CA LYS A 393 -4.03 11.47 -16.72
C LYS A 393 -5.05 10.39 -16.35
N LYS A 394 -4.60 9.14 -16.24
CA LYS A 394 -5.46 8.00 -15.86
C LYS A 394 -5.79 7.99 -14.37
N VAL A 395 -4.86 8.39 -13.51
CA VAL A 395 -5.12 8.57 -12.07
C VAL A 395 -6.23 9.59 -11.85
N LYS A 396 -6.28 10.70 -12.59
CA LYS A 396 -7.41 11.66 -12.54
C LYS A 396 -8.75 11.00 -12.84
N THR A 397 -8.78 10.08 -13.81
CA THR A 397 -9.99 9.29 -14.10
C THR A 397 -10.32 8.36 -12.96
N VAL A 398 -9.33 7.67 -12.37
CA VAL A 398 -9.54 6.81 -11.20
C VAL A 398 -10.09 7.62 -10.02
N TYR A 399 -9.53 8.80 -9.72
CA TYR A 399 -10.10 9.68 -8.69
C TYR A 399 -11.53 10.13 -9.02
N ASN A 400 -11.87 10.36 -10.29
CA ASN A 400 -13.26 10.62 -10.67
C ASN A 400 -14.17 9.43 -10.34
N TRP A 401 -13.70 8.18 -10.50
CA TRP A 401 -14.45 7.00 -10.05
C TRP A 401 -14.61 6.97 -8.53
N ILE A 402 -13.52 7.21 -7.79
CA ILE A 402 -13.49 7.16 -6.33
C ILE A 402 -14.37 8.25 -5.70
N VAL A 403 -14.38 9.46 -6.26
CA VAL A 403 -15.19 10.58 -5.78
C VAL A 403 -16.69 10.27 -5.90
N GLU A 404 -17.09 9.58 -6.96
CA GLU A 404 -18.50 9.24 -7.21
C GLU A 404 -18.93 7.93 -6.51
N ILE A 405 -18.00 6.98 -6.39
CA ILE A 405 -18.21 5.63 -5.82
C ILE A 405 -16.93 5.20 -5.07
N PRO A 406 -16.77 5.58 -3.79
CA PRO A 406 -15.57 5.28 -3.01
C PRO A 406 -15.21 3.79 -2.95
N GLU A 407 -16.21 2.91 -2.94
CA GLU A 407 -16.06 1.46 -2.85
C GLU A 407 -15.34 0.84 -4.06
N VAL A 408 -15.21 1.58 -5.16
CA VAL A 408 -14.45 1.17 -6.36
C VAL A 408 -12.99 0.86 -6.01
N LEU A 409 -12.40 1.54 -5.02
CA LEU A 409 -11.03 1.28 -4.57
C LEU A 409 -10.79 -0.19 -4.24
N GLN A 410 -11.71 -0.83 -3.51
CA GLN A 410 -11.60 -2.24 -3.15
C GLN A 410 -11.64 -3.16 -4.38
N GLN A 411 -12.48 -2.83 -5.36
CA GLN A 411 -12.63 -3.64 -6.59
C GLN A 411 -11.40 -3.54 -7.49
N ILE A 412 -10.80 -2.35 -7.60
CA ILE A 412 -9.64 -2.12 -8.46
C ILE A 412 -8.31 -2.40 -7.78
N ASN A 413 -8.28 -2.52 -6.45
CA ASN A 413 -7.06 -2.67 -5.65
C ASN A 413 -6.15 -3.77 -6.21
N LYS A 414 -6.70 -4.95 -6.49
CA LYS A 414 -5.93 -6.10 -6.99
C LYS A 414 -5.30 -5.93 -8.39
N PHE A 415 -5.66 -4.87 -9.12
CA PHE A 415 -5.15 -4.58 -10.46
C PHE A 415 -4.13 -3.44 -10.48
N LEU A 416 -3.91 -2.76 -9.36
CA LEU A 416 -2.91 -1.70 -9.24
C LEU A 416 -1.60 -2.29 -8.73
N ASP A 417 -0.47 -1.92 -9.34
CA ASP A 417 0.85 -2.29 -8.83
C ASP A 417 1.12 -1.62 -7.46
N SER A 418 2.07 -2.12 -6.68
CA SER A 418 2.43 -1.52 -5.38
C SER A 418 3.67 -0.63 -5.47
N SER A 419 3.95 -0.05 -6.64
CA SER A 419 5.16 0.73 -6.85
C SER A 419 5.10 2.12 -6.21
N SER A 420 6.26 2.65 -5.78
CA SER A 420 6.36 4.04 -5.32
C SER A 420 5.98 5.04 -6.41
N ASN A 421 6.28 4.74 -7.68
CA ASN A 421 5.94 5.62 -8.80
C ASN A 421 4.42 5.82 -8.92
N LEU A 422 3.65 4.75 -8.69
CA LEU A 422 2.20 4.85 -8.70
C LEU A 422 1.67 5.69 -7.53
N GLU A 423 2.24 5.51 -6.34
CA GLU A 423 1.92 6.36 -5.19
C GLU A 423 2.14 7.85 -5.52
N ASP A 424 3.26 8.19 -6.15
CA ASP A 424 3.59 9.57 -6.55
C ASP A 424 2.59 10.14 -7.59
N GLU A 425 2.08 9.31 -8.50
CA GLU A 425 1.04 9.70 -9.44
C GLU A 425 -0.31 9.97 -8.74
N PHE A 426 -0.67 9.15 -7.75
CA PHE A 426 -1.84 9.39 -6.88
C PHE A 426 -1.70 10.67 -6.06
N ILE A 427 -0.51 10.97 -5.55
CA ILE A 427 -0.24 12.22 -4.83
C ILE A 427 -0.43 13.42 -5.77
N THR A 428 0.18 13.38 -6.95
CA THR A 428 0.17 14.50 -7.91
C THR A 428 -1.24 14.84 -8.39
N CYS A 429 -2.14 13.86 -8.40
CA CYS A 429 -3.51 14.02 -8.89
C CYS A 429 -4.57 14.11 -7.78
N LEU A 430 -4.17 14.17 -6.50
CA LEU A 430 -5.07 14.13 -5.35
C LEU A 430 -6.10 15.30 -5.40
N PRO A 431 -7.42 15.02 -5.47
CA PRO A 431 -8.44 16.07 -5.55
C PRO A 431 -8.77 16.62 -4.15
N THR A 432 -7.92 17.52 -3.64
CA THR A 432 -7.98 18.05 -2.26
C THR A 432 -9.35 18.60 -1.84
N GLN A 433 -10.15 19.15 -2.77
CA GLN A 433 -11.48 19.71 -2.49
C GLN A 433 -12.58 18.66 -2.23
N HIS A 434 -12.34 17.39 -2.54
CA HIS A 434 -13.34 16.33 -2.47
C HIS A 434 -12.95 15.16 -1.57
N VAL A 435 -11.79 15.27 -0.89
CA VAL A 435 -11.21 14.22 -0.05
C VAL A 435 -12.19 13.71 1.01
N ASP A 436 -13.06 14.57 1.55
CA ASP A 436 -14.08 14.17 2.52
C ASP A 436 -15.04 13.08 2.02
N ARG A 437 -15.32 13.03 0.72
CA ARG A 437 -16.29 12.09 0.14
C ARG A 437 -15.81 10.64 0.15
N PHE A 438 -14.50 10.42 0.19
CA PHE A 438 -13.88 9.11 0.03
C PHE A 438 -12.77 8.85 1.06
N TRP A 439 -12.77 9.63 2.16
CA TRP A 439 -11.72 9.63 3.16
C TRP A 439 -11.45 8.25 3.75
N ASN A 440 -12.49 7.53 4.18
CA ASN A 440 -12.32 6.25 4.86
C ASN A 440 -11.73 5.19 3.94
N GLU A 441 -12.19 5.14 2.68
CA GLU A 441 -11.76 4.19 1.67
C GLU A 441 -10.32 4.45 1.23
N ILE A 442 -9.94 5.72 0.98
CA ILE A 442 -8.56 6.03 0.56
C ILE A 442 -7.55 5.85 1.69
N ILE A 443 -7.92 6.17 2.93
CA ILE A 443 -7.03 5.93 4.09
C ILE A 443 -6.79 4.44 4.26
N SER A 444 -7.85 3.63 4.24
CA SER A 444 -7.73 2.17 4.34
C SER A 444 -6.86 1.59 3.22
N PHE A 445 -7.05 2.09 2.00
CA PHE A 445 -6.27 1.72 0.82
C PHE A 445 -4.78 2.08 0.96
N CYS A 446 -4.45 3.28 1.46
CA CYS A 446 -3.07 3.68 1.71
C CYS A 446 -2.40 2.78 2.75
N LEU A 447 -3.10 2.45 3.84
CA LEU A 447 -2.56 1.64 4.92
C LEU A 447 -2.32 0.19 4.48
N GLU A 448 -3.27 -0.41 3.76
CA GLU A 448 -3.13 -1.77 3.22
C GLU A 448 -1.92 -1.89 2.30
N ARG A 449 -1.63 -0.84 1.52
CA ARG A 449 -0.51 -0.77 0.57
C ARG A 449 0.78 -0.22 1.13
N LYS A 450 0.78 0.25 2.38
CA LYS A 450 1.90 0.98 3.00
C LYS A 450 2.32 2.22 2.18
N TRP A 451 1.36 2.86 1.51
CA TRP A 451 1.55 4.11 0.76
C TRP A 451 1.50 5.30 1.72
N TYR A 452 2.56 5.43 2.52
CA TYR A 452 2.62 6.41 3.59
C TYR A 452 2.84 7.85 3.12
N LYS A 453 3.41 8.08 1.93
CA LYS A 453 3.53 9.44 1.38
C LYS A 453 2.15 9.98 1.00
N LEU A 454 1.33 9.16 0.34
CA LEU A 454 -0.05 9.53 0.01
C LEU A 454 -0.88 9.72 1.29
N TYR A 455 -0.72 8.83 2.26
CA TYR A 455 -1.34 8.96 3.58
C TYR A 455 -0.96 10.27 4.27
N ALA A 456 0.32 10.66 4.28
CA ALA A 456 0.80 11.92 4.82
C ALA A 456 0.17 13.14 4.12
N HIS A 457 0.07 13.13 2.78
CA HIS A 457 -0.62 14.18 2.03
C HIS A 457 -2.10 14.29 2.42
N LEU A 458 -2.80 13.15 2.59
CA LEU A 458 -4.19 13.12 3.03
C LEU A 458 -4.35 13.70 4.44
N LEU A 459 -3.51 13.29 5.41
CA LEU A 459 -3.55 13.83 6.78
C LEU A 459 -3.42 15.36 6.79
N LEU A 460 -2.48 15.91 6.01
CA LEU A 460 -2.29 17.35 5.88
C LEU A 460 -3.49 18.11 5.29
N THR A 461 -4.44 17.43 4.62
CA THR A 461 -5.67 18.08 4.15
C THR A 461 -6.68 18.33 5.26
N LYS A 462 -6.61 17.60 6.38
CA LYS A 462 -7.58 17.66 7.48
C LYS A 462 -7.01 18.13 8.81
N TYR A 463 -5.72 17.90 9.04
CA TYR A 463 -5.12 18.00 10.36
C TYR A 463 -3.95 18.96 10.39
N SER A 464 -3.60 19.41 11.61
CA SER A 464 -2.36 20.16 11.85
C SER A 464 -1.14 19.27 11.62
N MET A 465 0.05 19.87 11.58
CA MET A 465 1.32 19.14 11.44
C MET A 465 1.49 18.12 12.57
N GLU A 466 1.26 18.53 13.82
CA GLU A 466 1.44 17.70 15.02
C GLU A 466 0.50 16.50 15.02
N HIS A 467 -0.77 16.71 14.69
CA HIS A 467 -1.75 15.63 14.63
C HIS A 467 -1.47 14.70 13.44
N SER A 468 -1.06 15.24 12.28
CA SER A 468 -0.64 14.44 11.12
C SER A 468 0.57 13.56 11.44
N LEU A 469 1.59 14.09 12.12
CA LEU A 469 2.73 13.30 12.59
C LEU A 469 2.27 12.23 13.58
N THR A 470 1.39 12.58 14.52
CA THR A 470 0.88 11.61 15.51
C THR A 470 0.20 10.42 14.84
N GLU A 471 -0.65 10.67 13.84
CA GLU A 471 -1.34 9.59 13.11
C GLU A 471 -0.38 8.80 12.21
N LEU A 472 0.55 9.46 11.50
CA LEU A 472 1.55 8.78 10.67
C LEU A 472 2.43 7.84 11.51
N LEU A 473 2.94 8.30 12.65
CA LEU A 473 3.88 7.55 13.47
C LEU A 473 3.23 6.34 14.18
N LYS A 474 1.89 6.29 14.28
CA LYS A 474 1.16 5.09 14.75
C LYS A 474 1.22 3.93 13.78
N VAL A 475 1.33 4.20 12.48
CA VAL A 475 1.24 3.20 11.40
C VAL A 475 2.57 2.96 10.70
N ASP A 476 3.38 4.01 10.53
CA ASP A 476 4.72 3.93 9.95
C ASP A 476 5.76 3.78 11.07
N ILE A 477 6.00 2.52 11.46
CA ILE A 477 6.98 2.13 12.49
C ILE A 477 8.39 1.86 11.94
N ASP A 478 8.62 1.99 10.62
CA ASP A 478 9.93 1.74 10.03
C ASP A 478 10.88 2.93 10.27
N GLU A 479 11.89 2.74 11.10
CA GLU A 479 12.90 3.75 11.45
C GLU A 479 13.74 4.24 10.24
N ASN A 480 13.69 3.53 9.11
CA ASN A 480 14.39 3.91 7.89
C ASN A 480 13.51 4.65 6.88
N ASN A 481 12.20 4.73 7.10
CA ASN A 481 11.31 5.46 6.20
C ASN A 481 11.16 6.92 6.62
N TYR A 482 11.82 7.81 5.87
CA TYR A 482 11.73 9.27 6.09
C TYR A 482 10.77 9.97 5.14
N SER A 483 10.34 9.29 4.07
CA SER A 483 9.68 9.92 2.93
C SER A 483 8.36 10.60 3.30
N ALA A 484 7.49 9.90 4.03
CA ALA A 484 6.21 10.41 4.50
C ALA A 484 6.36 11.48 5.59
N ILE A 485 7.36 11.34 6.47
CA ILE A 485 7.65 12.36 7.50
C ILE A 485 8.08 13.66 6.81
N HIS A 486 8.95 13.57 5.79
CA HIS A 486 9.37 14.72 4.99
C HIS A 486 8.20 15.43 4.34
N VAL A 487 7.18 14.70 3.84
CA VAL A 487 5.95 15.32 3.31
C VAL A 487 5.27 16.21 4.36
N ILE A 488 5.18 15.76 5.62
CA ILE A 488 4.48 16.50 6.68
C ILE A 488 5.26 17.72 7.15
N VAL A 489 6.58 17.57 7.31
CA VAL A 489 7.45 18.62 7.87
C VAL A 489 7.96 19.60 6.82
N ASP A 490 7.87 19.28 5.52
CA ASP A 490 8.31 20.17 4.45
C ASP A 490 7.59 21.52 4.53
N LYS A 491 8.38 22.60 4.42
CA LYS A 491 7.92 24.00 4.53
C LYS A 491 7.21 24.35 5.85
N LYS A 492 7.33 23.52 6.90
CA LYS A 492 6.86 23.86 8.24
C LYS A 492 7.94 24.61 9.03
N PRO A 493 7.56 25.45 10.00
CA PRO A 493 8.54 26.15 10.82
C PRO A 493 9.41 25.17 11.62
N SER A 494 10.74 25.28 11.50
CA SER A 494 11.72 24.42 12.18
C SER A 494 11.48 24.32 13.70
N LYS A 495 11.11 25.44 14.33
CA LYS A 495 10.78 25.49 15.77
C LYS A 495 9.60 24.61 16.17
N SER A 496 8.56 24.55 15.33
CA SER A 496 7.39 23.71 15.59
C SER A 496 7.74 22.24 15.47
N ILE A 497 8.56 21.87 14.47
CA ILE A 497 9.04 20.50 14.28
C ILE A 497 9.83 20.06 15.50
N ILE A 498 10.79 20.87 15.96
CA ILE A 498 11.60 20.61 17.16
C ILE A 498 10.70 20.45 18.39
N GLY A 499 9.75 21.36 18.60
CA GLY A 499 8.80 21.30 19.72
C GLY A 499 8.03 19.97 19.78
N TYR A 500 7.56 19.49 18.62
CA TYR A 500 6.90 18.19 18.53
C TYR A 500 7.87 17.02 18.77
N THR A 501 9.06 17.06 18.19
CA THR A 501 10.10 16.03 18.36
C THR A 501 10.52 15.88 19.83
N ILE A 502 10.63 16.98 20.58
CA ILE A 502 10.96 16.94 22.02
C ILE A 502 9.86 16.23 22.80
N ALA A 503 8.59 16.50 22.49
CA ALA A 503 7.46 15.87 23.18
C ALA A 503 7.29 14.38 22.84
N ASN A 504 7.59 13.98 21.60
CA ASN A 504 7.32 12.62 21.10
C ASN A 504 8.54 11.68 21.13
N GLY A 505 9.74 12.18 20.85
CA GLY A 505 10.99 11.40 20.90
C GLY A 505 11.24 10.42 19.75
N ASP A 506 10.48 10.49 18.63
CA ASP A 506 10.72 9.61 17.47
C ASP A 506 12.16 9.78 16.91
N PRO A 507 12.92 8.68 16.75
CA PRO A 507 14.32 8.73 16.29
C PRO A 507 14.52 9.36 14.91
N ARG A 508 13.57 9.22 13.98
CA ARG A 508 13.65 9.79 12.63
C ARG A 508 13.51 11.30 12.69
N LEU A 509 12.57 11.78 13.49
CA LEU A 509 12.38 13.21 13.74
C LEU A 509 13.58 13.83 14.46
N ILE A 510 14.22 13.11 15.38
CA ILE A 510 15.47 13.55 16.03
C ILE A 510 16.57 13.79 14.99
N LYS A 511 16.77 12.87 14.03
CA LYS A 511 17.74 13.03 12.94
C LYS A 511 17.40 14.22 12.03
N ILE A 512 16.12 14.42 11.71
CA ILE A 512 15.66 15.57 10.93
C ILE A 512 15.95 16.87 11.69
N CYS A 513 15.60 16.94 12.98
CA CYS A 513 15.87 18.10 13.83
C CYS A 513 17.36 18.37 13.99
N GLY A 514 18.21 17.34 14.11
CA GLY A 514 19.66 17.51 14.12
C GLY A 514 20.20 18.18 12.86
N LYS A 515 19.73 17.75 11.68
CA LYS A 515 20.06 18.40 10.40
C LYS A 515 19.55 19.84 10.34
N LEU A 516 18.34 20.11 10.82
CA LEU A 516 17.80 21.46 10.90
C LEU A 516 18.66 22.36 11.81
N CYS A 517 19.06 21.87 12.99
CA CYS A 517 19.94 22.59 13.91
C CYS A 517 21.36 22.78 13.36
N ASN A 518 21.85 21.89 12.49
CA ASN A 518 23.12 22.10 11.79
C ASN A 518 23.00 23.23 10.74
N ASN A 519 21.91 23.26 9.98
CA ASN A 519 21.67 24.30 8.97
C ASN A 519 21.31 25.67 9.59
N GLU A 520 20.60 25.65 10.72
CA GLU A 520 20.16 26.83 11.47
C GLU A 520 20.52 26.68 12.97
N PRO A 521 21.79 26.89 13.38
CA PRO A 521 22.24 26.66 14.76
C PRO A 521 21.42 27.38 15.82
N ASN A 522 20.92 28.59 15.54
CA ASN A 522 20.11 29.39 16.48
C ASN A 522 18.83 28.68 16.98
N LEU A 523 18.41 27.57 16.37
CA LEU A 523 17.34 26.71 16.89
C LEU A 523 17.69 26.10 18.25
N LEU A 524 18.98 25.97 18.59
CA LEU A 524 19.49 25.49 19.87
C LEU A 524 19.56 26.59 20.95
N ALA A 525 19.21 27.84 20.64
CA ALA A 525 19.39 28.97 21.58
C ALA A 525 18.67 28.79 22.92
N ASN A 526 17.53 28.07 22.91
CA ASN A 526 16.70 27.79 24.08
C ASN A 526 16.73 26.30 24.48
N ILE A 527 17.83 25.60 24.18
CA ILE A 527 17.96 24.18 24.55
C ILE A 527 17.74 23.97 26.05
N ASP A 528 16.97 22.94 26.38
CA ASP A 528 16.99 22.34 27.71
C ASP A 528 18.11 21.30 27.75
N LEU A 529 19.16 21.62 28.48
CA LEU A 529 20.39 20.83 28.55
C LEU A 529 20.18 19.45 29.18
N PHE A 530 19.09 19.25 29.91
CA PHE A 530 18.84 18.01 30.66
C PHE A 530 17.68 17.19 30.11
N ASP A 531 16.96 17.70 29.11
CA ASP A 531 15.98 16.92 28.38
C ASP A 531 16.67 15.93 27.42
N ASN A 532 16.27 14.67 27.51
CA ASN A 532 16.89 13.58 26.76
C ASN A 532 16.73 13.72 25.24
N ASN A 533 15.60 14.25 24.77
CA ASN A 533 15.35 14.41 23.34
C ASN A 533 16.11 15.63 22.79
N TRP A 534 16.21 16.71 23.57
CA TRP A 534 17.10 17.84 23.27
C TRP A 534 18.56 17.40 23.16
N GLN A 535 19.06 16.61 24.11
CA GLN A 535 20.43 16.09 24.05
C GLN A 535 20.65 15.25 22.78
N LYS A 536 19.71 14.39 22.41
CA LYS A 536 19.80 13.61 21.15
C LYS A 536 19.78 14.49 19.90
N ILE A 537 18.94 15.53 19.85
CA ILE A 537 18.92 16.49 18.74
C ILE A 537 20.27 17.23 18.64
N TRP A 538 20.85 17.62 19.78
CA TRP A 538 22.13 18.28 19.85
C TRP A 538 23.28 17.37 19.37
N ILE A 539 23.27 16.10 19.78
CA ILE A 539 24.20 15.07 19.30
C ILE A 539 24.10 14.93 17.78
N GLU A 540 22.89 14.81 17.24
CA GLU A 540 22.69 14.71 15.79
C GLU A 540 23.17 15.99 15.07
N ALA A 541 22.96 17.18 15.63
CA ALA A 541 23.49 18.41 15.06
C ALA A 541 25.02 18.40 14.99
N ILE A 542 25.69 17.92 16.05
CA ILE A 542 27.15 17.77 16.11
C ILE A 542 27.65 16.76 15.07
N ASN A 543 26.97 15.61 14.96
CA ASN A 543 27.29 14.60 13.95
C ASN A 543 27.14 15.10 12.51
N ASN A 544 26.32 16.14 12.29
CA ASN A 544 26.14 16.78 10.98
C ASN A 544 27.09 17.97 10.73
N GLY A 545 27.92 18.36 11.71
CA GLY A 545 28.99 19.35 11.52
C GLY A 545 29.09 20.44 12.59
N ASN A 546 28.08 20.61 13.45
CA ASN A 546 28.13 21.63 14.51
C ASN A 546 29.22 21.32 15.55
N THR A 547 29.83 22.38 16.09
CA THR A 547 30.59 22.30 17.34
C THR A 547 29.66 22.20 18.55
N ILE A 548 30.21 21.86 19.72
CA ILE A 548 29.45 21.79 20.98
C ILE A 548 28.79 23.14 21.34
N THR A 549 29.24 24.27 20.80
CA THR A 549 28.71 25.60 21.14
C THR A 549 27.84 26.24 20.07
N ASP A 550 27.78 25.67 18.87
CA ASP A 550 27.09 26.32 17.76
C ASP A 550 25.60 26.46 18.06
N GLY A 551 25.12 27.72 18.06
CA GLY A 551 23.72 28.03 18.31
C GLY A 551 23.29 28.11 19.78
N ILE A 552 24.17 27.76 20.71
CA ILE A 552 23.91 27.87 22.15
C ILE A 552 24.03 29.34 22.58
N SER A 553 23.00 29.88 23.23
CA SER A 553 23.06 31.23 23.80
C SER A 553 23.93 31.23 25.06
N ASN A 554 24.81 32.24 25.21
CA ASN A 554 25.79 32.34 26.31
C ASN A 554 26.53 31.00 26.61
N PRO A 555 27.34 30.48 25.66
CA PRO A 555 27.91 29.14 25.76
C PRO A 555 28.67 28.88 27.05
N ASN A 556 29.41 29.87 27.58
CA ASN A 556 30.16 29.72 28.83
C ASN A 556 29.24 29.39 30.01
N GLU A 557 28.19 30.18 30.21
CA GLU A 557 27.22 30.00 31.31
C GLU A 557 26.44 28.70 31.16
N LYS A 558 26.02 28.37 29.93
CA LYS A 558 25.26 27.14 29.64
C LYS A 558 26.11 25.89 29.82
N LEU A 559 27.35 25.87 29.38
CA LEU A 559 28.24 24.73 29.57
C LEU A 559 28.69 24.59 31.02
N GLU A 560 28.84 25.68 31.76
CA GLU A 560 29.03 25.60 33.22
C GLU A 560 27.79 25.01 33.91
N THR A 561 26.59 25.44 33.50
CA THR A 561 25.32 24.85 33.97
C THR A 561 25.25 23.36 33.64
N PHE A 562 25.71 22.95 32.46
CA PHE A 562 25.79 21.56 32.04
C PHE A 562 26.68 20.72 32.98
N LEU A 563 27.88 21.21 33.31
CA LEU A 563 28.80 20.55 34.25
C LEU A 563 28.26 20.54 35.69
N ASN A 564 27.67 21.65 36.15
CA ASN A 564 27.02 21.71 37.46
C ASN A 564 25.86 20.72 37.55
N GLY A 565 25.07 20.58 36.50
CA GLY A 565 24.01 19.59 36.43
C GLY A 565 24.51 18.15 36.58
N LEU A 566 25.68 17.81 36.01
CA LEU A 566 26.31 16.50 36.23
C LEU A 566 26.59 16.26 37.72
N ILE A 567 27.13 17.27 38.40
CA ILE A 567 27.42 17.24 39.85
C ILE A 567 26.14 17.06 40.66
N GLU A 568 25.04 17.70 40.24
CA GLU A 568 23.71 17.57 40.85
C GLU A 568 23.00 16.23 40.51
N GLY A 569 23.64 15.33 39.76
CA GLY A 569 23.09 14.03 39.39
C GLY A 569 22.08 14.09 38.23
N LYS A 570 22.06 15.17 37.45
CA LYS A 570 21.31 15.22 36.19
C LYS A 570 21.91 14.25 35.18
N LYS A 571 21.05 13.61 34.40
CA LYS A 571 21.48 12.68 33.35
C LYS A 571 22.01 13.47 32.16
N ILE A 572 23.24 13.14 31.77
CA ILE A 572 23.92 13.73 30.62
C ILE A 572 24.46 12.62 29.74
N ASP A 573 24.28 12.78 28.43
CA ASP A 573 24.83 11.86 27.44
C ASP A 573 26.37 11.92 27.39
N GLU A 574 26.99 10.73 27.41
CA GLU A 574 28.44 10.58 27.45
C GLU A 574 29.12 11.15 26.19
N PHE A 575 28.47 11.08 25.03
CA PHE A 575 29.02 11.64 23.79
C PHE A 575 29.14 13.17 23.86
N LEU A 576 28.16 13.84 24.48
CA LEU A 576 28.22 15.28 24.70
C LEU A 576 29.33 15.66 25.68
N LEU A 577 29.53 14.88 26.75
CA LEU A 577 30.64 15.08 27.68
C LEU A 577 31.99 14.88 26.99
N LEU A 578 32.12 13.86 26.14
CA LEU A 578 33.31 13.64 25.34
C LEU A 578 33.58 14.82 24.41
N LYS A 579 32.58 15.28 23.64
CA LYS A 579 32.73 16.43 22.73
C LYS A 579 33.07 17.72 23.46
N LEU A 580 32.50 17.92 24.64
CA LEU A 580 32.84 19.05 25.50
C LEU A 580 34.31 18.98 25.94
N SER A 581 34.77 17.81 26.40
CA SER A 581 36.15 17.57 26.83
C SER A 581 37.17 17.79 25.69
N GLU A 582 36.78 17.55 24.44
CA GLU A 582 37.62 17.77 23.25
C GLU A 582 37.66 19.25 22.81
N SER A 583 36.70 20.07 23.25
CA SER A 583 36.56 21.48 22.86
C SER A 583 37.47 22.43 23.66
N VAL A 584 37.46 23.73 23.34
CA VAL A 584 38.17 24.76 24.14
C VAL A 584 37.65 24.85 25.58
N TYR A 585 36.40 24.44 25.82
CA TYR A 585 35.75 24.37 27.13
C TYR A 585 36.17 23.16 27.96
N GLY A 586 36.99 22.28 27.40
CA GLY A 586 37.64 21.20 28.15
C GLY A 586 38.71 21.71 29.14
N ASN A 587 39.06 23.00 29.10
CA ASN A 587 39.91 23.62 30.11
C ASN A 587 39.07 24.08 31.31
N LEU A 588 39.25 23.42 32.46
CA LEU A 588 38.50 23.67 33.68
C LEU A 588 39.29 24.47 34.74
N ILE A 589 40.38 25.14 34.36
CA ILE A 589 41.26 25.86 35.31
C ILE A 589 40.53 26.92 36.14
N ASN A 590 39.50 27.56 35.55
CA ASN A 590 38.69 28.59 36.19
C ASN A 590 37.32 28.06 36.67
N TYR A 591 37.06 26.76 36.54
CA TYR A 591 35.79 26.16 36.95
C TYR A 591 35.80 25.84 38.45
N PRO A 592 34.95 26.46 39.28
CA PRO A 592 35.07 26.38 40.74
C PRO A 592 34.89 24.98 41.35
N ASN A 593 34.15 24.09 40.69
CA ASN A 593 33.74 22.78 41.23
C ASN A 593 34.47 21.59 40.60
N CYS A 594 35.67 21.80 40.03
CA CYS A 594 36.45 20.76 39.35
C CYS A 594 36.68 19.51 40.21
N ASN A 595 36.98 19.66 41.51
CA ASN A 595 37.19 18.56 42.45
C ASN A 595 36.01 17.57 42.52
N ASN A 596 34.78 18.09 42.51
CA ASN A 596 33.58 17.25 42.57
C ASN A 596 33.30 16.56 41.23
N LEU A 597 33.68 17.21 40.13
CA LEU A 597 33.48 16.71 38.78
C LEU A 597 34.32 15.46 38.50
N TRP A 598 35.57 15.39 38.98
CA TRP A 598 36.49 14.29 38.69
C TRP A 598 36.05 12.90 39.15
N VAL A 599 35.18 12.84 40.16
CA VAL A 599 34.67 11.57 40.70
C VAL A 599 33.52 11.02 39.84
N LEU A 600 32.89 11.89 39.04
CA LEU A 600 31.71 11.57 38.25
C LEU A 600 32.03 11.28 36.77
N ILE A 601 33.22 11.67 36.31
CA ILE A 601 33.65 11.47 34.93
C ILE A 601 34.60 10.27 34.84
N GLU A 602 34.32 9.36 33.92
CA GLU A 602 35.17 8.22 33.60
C GLU A 602 36.15 8.53 32.45
N ASN A 603 37.12 7.63 32.25
CA ASN A 603 38.02 7.71 31.10
C ASN A 603 37.30 7.24 29.83
N PRO A 604 37.54 7.86 28.64
CA PRO A 604 38.62 8.81 28.32
C PRO A 604 38.29 10.29 28.55
N VAL A 605 37.03 10.62 28.87
CA VAL A 605 36.56 12.01 29.02
C VAL A 605 37.35 12.75 30.10
N LYS A 606 37.56 12.10 31.25
CA LYS A 606 38.34 12.65 32.37
C LYS A 606 39.77 13.00 31.94
N ASP A 607 40.44 12.11 31.22
CA ASP A 607 41.79 12.35 30.71
C ASP A 607 41.85 13.55 29.75
N ASN A 608 40.84 13.76 28.90
CA ASN A 608 40.78 14.91 27.99
C ASN A 608 40.67 16.24 28.75
N PHE A 609 39.74 16.31 29.71
CA PHE A 609 39.61 17.48 30.59
C PHE A 609 40.90 17.75 31.36
N LEU A 610 41.51 16.71 31.94
CA LEU A 610 42.78 16.83 32.67
C LEU A 610 43.89 17.31 31.75
N ASN A 611 44.11 16.70 30.58
CA ASN A 611 45.16 17.11 29.65
C ASN A 611 45.02 18.60 29.27
N LYS A 612 43.83 19.06 28.90
CA LYS A 612 43.59 20.47 28.54
C LYS A 612 43.80 21.41 29.73
N THR A 613 43.27 21.05 30.90
CA THR A 613 43.36 21.86 32.11
C THR A 613 44.81 21.97 32.60
N THR A 614 45.55 20.86 32.64
CA THR A 614 46.96 20.87 33.06
C THR A 614 47.86 21.57 32.04
N THR A 615 47.59 21.42 30.75
CA THR A 615 48.34 22.13 29.70
C THR A 615 48.13 23.64 29.84
N ALA A 616 46.89 24.09 29.96
CA ALA A 616 46.57 25.49 30.16
C ALA A 616 47.19 26.05 31.45
N LEU A 617 47.16 25.28 32.55
CA LEU A 617 47.79 25.70 33.81
C LEU A 617 49.32 25.84 33.69
N LEU A 618 49.99 24.89 33.04
CA LEU A 618 51.44 24.95 32.84
C LEU A 618 51.83 26.09 31.89
N GLU A 619 51.03 26.35 30.85
CA GLU A 619 51.21 27.50 29.96
C GLU A 619 50.96 28.86 30.64
N GLU A 620 49.97 28.97 31.53
CA GLU A 620 49.72 30.19 32.28
C GLU A 620 50.85 30.46 33.29
N LEU A 621 51.33 29.42 33.98
CA LEU A 621 52.46 29.55 34.90
C LEU A 621 53.77 29.93 34.19
N SER A 622 53.94 29.52 32.94
CA SER A 622 55.12 29.88 32.14
C SER A 622 55.13 31.35 31.74
N LYS A 623 53.95 31.94 31.49
CA LYS A 623 53.77 33.36 31.18
C LYS A 623 53.72 34.24 32.43
N ASN A 624 53.06 33.76 33.48
CA ASN A 624 52.87 34.45 34.75
C ASN A 624 53.18 33.52 35.93
N PRO A 625 54.42 33.58 36.47
CA PRO A 625 54.82 32.76 37.63
C PRO A 625 53.96 32.99 38.88
N SER A 626 53.23 34.11 38.96
CA SER A 626 52.33 34.44 40.08
C SER A 626 50.92 33.88 39.91
N PHE A 627 50.63 33.15 38.83
CA PHE A 627 49.33 32.53 38.62
C PHE A 627 48.98 31.58 39.79
N SER A 628 47.73 31.64 40.25
CA SER A 628 47.23 30.82 41.35
C SER A 628 47.05 29.37 40.90
N ILE A 629 47.70 28.44 41.59
CA ILE A 629 47.53 27.01 41.33
C ILE A 629 46.25 26.56 42.03
N PRO A 630 45.28 25.94 41.32
CA PRO A 630 44.10 25.36 41.95
C PRO A 630 44.51 24.32 43.00
N ASN A 631 43.88 24.35 44.17
CA ASN A 631 44.09 23.33 45.20
C ASN A 631 43.29 22.06 44.85
N ASP A 632 43.79 21.28 43.91
CA ASP A 632 43.14 20.11 43.33
C ASP A 632 44.15 18.94 43.21
N PRO A 633 44.05 17.91 44.08
CA PRO A 633 44.97 16.77 44.07
C PRO A 633 44.98 15.97 42.76
N VAL A 634 43.86 15.95 42.02
CA VAL A 634 43.77 15.19 40.76
C VAL A 634 44.57 15.90 39.66
N ILE A 635 44.49 17.23 39.60
CA ILE A 635 45.33 18.06 38.71
C ILE A 635 46.81 17.88 39.04
N GLU A 636 47.19 17.97 40.32
CA GLU A 636 48.58 17.81 40.76
C GLU A 636 49.13 16.41 40.42
N GLN A 637 48.34 15.37 40.66
CA GLN A 637 48.70 13.99 40.33
C GLN A 637 48.87 13.81 38.81
N HIS A 638 47.97 14.39 38.01
CA HIS A 638 48.05 14.31 36.55
C HIS A 638 49.29 15.01 36.00
N ILE A 639 49.61 16.20 36.53
CA ILE A 639 50.85 16.92 36.18
C ILE A 639 52.06 16.07 36.51
N SER A 640 52.15 15.53 37.73
CA SER A 640 53.28 14.71 38.17
C SER A 640 53.48 13.44 37.36
N GLY A 641 52.38 12.80 36.96
CA GLY A 641 52.40 11.53 36.25
C GLY A 641 52.64 11.67 34.74
N LYS A 642 51.85 12.52 34.08
CA LYS A 642 51.80 12.62 32.60
C LYS A 642 52.03 14.04 32.10
N GLY A 643 51.30 15.02 32.64
CA GLY A 643 51.25 16.37 32.10
C GLY A 643 52.61 17.07 32.04
N ILE A 644 53.50 16.83 33.02
CA ILE A 644 54.83 17.44 33.02
C ILE A 644 55.73 16.89 31.91
N ALA A 645 55.62 15.59 31.59
CA ALA A 645 56.46 14.99 30.56
C ALA A 645 56.14 15.58 29.18
N ASP A 646 54.85 15.69 28.85
CA ASP A 646 54.37 16.28 27.59
C ASP A 646 54.77 17.76 27.51
N TYR A 647 54.56 18.52 28.60
CA TYR A 647 54.95 19.93 28.67
C TYR A 647 56.45 20.13 28.44
N LEU A 648 57.29 19.31 29.05
CA LEU A 648 58.75 19.37 28.90
C LEU A 648 59.20 18.99 27.49
N TYR A 649 58.53 18.02 26.86
CA TYR A 649 58.79 17.63 25.48
C TYR A 649 58.52 18.78 24.51
N TYR A 650 57.36 19.43 24.61
CA TYR A 650 57.00 20.57 23.75
C TYR A 650 57.82 21.83 24.05
N ASN A 651 58.38 21.95 25.25
CA ASN A 651 59.29 23.05 25.64
C ASN A 651 60.78 22.64 25.62
N SER A 652 61.16 21.59 24.88
CA SER A 652 62.52 21.01 24.86
C SER A 652 63.64 21.98 24.44
N ASN A 653 63.29 23.12 23.83
CA ASN A 653 64.19 24.20 23.46
C ASN A 653 63.92 25.53 24.21
N ASN A 654 62.97 25.56 25.15
CA ASN A 654 62.50 26.77 25.82
C ASN A 654 62.64 26.67 27.34
N ILE A 655 63.85 26.88 27.83
CA ILE A 655 64.16 26.82 29.27
C ILE A 655 63.41 27.88 30.09
N MET A 656 63.12 29.03 29.48
CA MET A 656 62.42 30.14 30.12
C MET A 656 61.01 29.74 30.57
N SER A 657 60.33 28.89 29.81
CA SER A 657 58.99 28.41 30.15
C SER A 657 59.02 27.31 31.22
N VAL A 658 60.17 26.64 31.41
CA VAL A 658 60.30 25.50 32.33
C VAL A 658 60.68 25.95 33.75
N ILE A 659 61.51 26.99 33.89
CA ILE A 659 61.97 27.47 35.21
C ILE A 659 60.79 27.82 36.14
N PRO A 660 59.79 28.64 35.74
CA PRO A 660 58.67 29.00 36.61
C PRO A 660 57.85 27.79 37.10
N VAL A 661 57.67 26.79 36.23
CA VAL A 661 56.94 25.56 36.56
C VAL A 661 57.65 24.78 37.67
N PHE A 662 58.97 24.61 37.57
CA PHE A 662 59.75 23.94 38.62
C PHE A 662 59.94 24.79 39.90
N GLU A 663 59.82 26.12 39.82
CA GLU A 663 59.78 26.97 41.01
C GLU A 663 58.47 26.79 41.79
N ARG A 664 57.35 26.63 41.07
CA ARG A 664 56.01 26.57 41.64
C ARG A 664 55.61 25.16 42.08
N PHE A 665 55.98 24.13 41.32
CA PHE A 665 55.71 22.73 41.67
C PHE A 665 56.92 22.06 42.35
N THR A 666 56.97 22.19 43.67
CA THR A 666 58.07 21.67 44.50
C THR A 666 58.11 20.14 44.60
N HIS A 667 57.06 19.44 44.18
CA HIS A 667 57.00 17.97 44.14
C HIS A 667 57.64 17.38 42.86
N LEU A 668 57.86 18.16 41.80
CA LEU A 668 58.52 17.68 40.57
C LEU A 668 59.92 17.19 40.88
N THR A 669 60.30 16.01 40.41
CA THR A 669 61.55 15.36 40.85
C THR A 669 62.78 15.90 40.12
N ASP A 670 63.96 15.73 40.73
CA ASP A 670 65.25 16.01 40.06
C ASP A 670 65.37 15.25 38.73
N ARG A 671 64.83 14.03 38.66
CA ARG A 671 64.82 13.22 37.44
C ARG A 671 64.06 13.89 36.30
N ASN A 672 62.92 14.54 36.58
CA ASN A 672 62.15 15.24 35.55
C ASN A 672 62.97 16.39 34.94
N LEU A 673 63.67 17.17 35.77
CA LEU A 673 64.53 18.26 35.30
C LEU A 673 65.80 17.74 34.63
N GLU A 674 66.42 16.71 35.18
CA GLU A 674 67.59 16.04 34.61
C GLU A 674 67.31 15.55 33.19
N ASP A 675 66.25 14.78 32.99
CA ASP A 675 65.87 14.21 31.69
C ASP A 675 65.60 15.32 30.66
N TYR A 676 64.93 16.40 31.07
CA TYR A 676 64.75 17.59 30.24
C TYR A 676 66.08 18.25 29.89
N LEU A 677 66.94 18.52 30.88
CA LEU A 677 68.21 19.19 30.67
C LEU A 677 69.14 18.37 29.79
N VAL A 678 69.22 17.05 29.95
CA VAL A 678 70.03 16.17 29.09
C VAL A 678 69.67 16.39 27.63
N ASN A 679 68.37 16.39 27.33
CA ASN A 679 67.83 16.49 25.98
C ASN A 679 67.63 17.94 25.49
N TYR A 680 67.90 18.95 26.33
CA TYR A 680 67.73 20.35 25.96
C TYR A 680 68.58 20.73 24.74
N SER A 681 67.89 21.18 23.69
CA SER A 681 68.46 21.49 22.37
C SER A 681 68.56 22.99 22.08
N GLY A 682 67.96 23.84 22.92
CA GLY A 682 67.96 25.29 22.76
C GLY A 682 69.27 25.98 23.15
N SER A 683 69.32 27.30 22.96
CA SER A 683 70.32 28.18 23.57
C SER A 683 69.81 28.70 24.92
N ILE A 684 70.71 29.05 25.84
CA ILE A 684 70.38 29.67 27.13
C ILE A 684 71.19 30.94 27.27
N ASP A 685 70.57 32.03 27.70
CA ASP A 685 71.28 33.27 28.03
C ASP A 685 71.80 33.26 29.47
N ALA A 686 72.59 34.27 29.82
CA ALA A 686 73.21 34.36 31.14
C ALA A 686 72.20 34.53 32.29
N ILE A 687 71.06 35.20 32.05
CA ILE A 687 70.06 35.50 33.07
C ILE A 687 69.30 34.22 33.42
N HIS A 688 68.78 33.53 32.41
CA HIS A 688 68.05 32.28 32.57
C HIS A 688 68.97 31.15 33.08
N ALA A 689 70.23 31.13 32.63
CA ALA A 689 71.22 30.20 33.18
C ALA A 689 71.43 30.41 34.68
N LYS A 690 71.59 31.66 35.12
CA LYS A 690 71.71 31.97 36.55
C LYS A 690 70.46 31.54 37.34
N GLN A 691 69.26 31.86 36.86
CA GLN A 691 67.99 31.46 37.50
C GLN A 691 67.86 29.93 37.60
N LEU A 692 68.18 29.20 36.53
CA LEU A 692 68.20 27.74 36.54
C LEU A 692 69.18 27.19 37.58
N GLY A 693 70.40 27.73 37.65
CA GLY A 693 71.40 27.34 38.65
C GLY A 693 70.92 27.59 40.09
N GLN A 694 70.25 28.72 40.33
CA GLN A 694 69.65 29.05 41.63
C GLN A 694 68.49 28.15 41.99
N LEU A 695 67.64 27.77 41.02
CA LEU A 695 66.58 26.79 41.21
C LEU A 695 67.16 25.43 41.62
N ILE A 696 68.15 24.93 40.87
CA ILE A 696 68.84 23.66 41.14
C ILE A 696 69.46 23.67 42.53
N TYR A 697 70.14 24.77 42.91
CA TYR A 697 70.74 24.93 44.23
C TYR A 697 69.69 24.92 45.35
N ARG A 698 68.68 25.79 45.26
CA ARG A 698 67.61 25.93 46.27
C ARG A 698 66.86 24.61 46.51
N ARG A 699 66.68 23.81 45.46
CA ARG A 699 65.98 22.53 45.52
C ARG A 699 66.91 21.32 45.71
N SER A 700 68.21 21.54 45.86
CA SER A 700 69.23 20.49 46.02
C SER A 700 69.19 19.39 44.95
N LEU A 701 68.99 19.80 43.68
CA LEU A 701 68.83 18.91 42.53
C LEU A 701 70.21 18.44 42.01
N ASN A 702 70.81 17.49 42.72
CA ASN A 702 72.18 17.03 42.47
C ASN A 702 72.39 16.52 41.04
N ARG A 703 71.47 15.73 40.48
CA ARG A 703 71.62 15.13 39.15
C ARG A 703 71.56 16.20 38.06
N SER A 704 70.61 17.11 38.18
CA SER A 704 70.54 18.30 37.33
C SER A 704 71.84 19.10 37.37
N ALA A 705 72.45 19.30 38.56
CA ALA A 705 73.75 19.98 38.68
C ALA A 705 74.88 19.27 37.90
N TYR A 706 74.91 17.94 37.88
CA TYR A 706 75.87 17.17 37.07
C TYR A 706 75.65 17.37 35.56
N VAL A 707 74.40 17.50 35.11
CA VAL A 707 74.09 17.82 33.71
C VAL A 707 74.56 19.23 33.36
N ILE A 708 74.33 20.21 34.25
CA ILE A 708 74.86 21.57 34.09
C ILE A 708 76.38 21.56 33.95
N TYR A 709 77.10 20.83 34.82
CA TYR A 709 78.55 20.69 34.73
C TYR A 709 78.99 20.15 33.36
N LYS A 710 78.37 19.07 32.88
CA LYS A 710 78.67 18.47 31.56
C LYS A 710 78.45 19.48 30.43
N LYS A 711 77.35 20.25 30.44
CA LYS A 711 77.06 21.26 29.40
C LYS A 711 77.96 22.51 29.50
N ALA A 712 78.27 22.99 30.70
CA ALA A 712 79.16 24.14 30.94
C ALA A 712 80.60 23.92 30.45
N SER A 713 81.04 22.65 30.41
CA SER A 713 82.33 22.30 29.80
C SER A 713 82.39 22.55 28.28
N LYS A 714 81.23 22.62 27.60
CA LYS A 714 81.12 22.76 26.14
C LYS A 714 80.61 24.13 25.68
N ASN A 715 79.81 24.83 26.50
CA ASN A 715 79.17 26.09 26.13
C ASN A 715 79.30 27.12 27.26
N ASN A 716 79.67 28.36 26.89
CA ASN A 716 79.99 29.43 27.83
C ASN A 716 78.80 29.88 28.70
N ASN A 717 77.56 29.91 28.20
CA ASN A 717 76.44 30.45 28.99
C ASN A 717 75.99 29.52 30.12
N TRP A 718 76.17 28.21 29.98
CA TRP A 718 75.89 27.23 31.04
C TRP A 718 76.81 27.40 32.26
N ARG A 719 77.93 28.11 32.10
CA ARG A 719 78.82 28.46 33.23
C ARG A 719 78.13 29.35 34.25
N PHE A 720 77.22 30.24 33.83
CA PHE A 720 76.44 31.07 34.74
C PHE A 720 75.52 30.23 35.64
N ALA A 721 74.94 29.14 35.12
CA ALA A 721 74.18 28.18 35.92
C ALA A 721 75.09 27.40 36.88
N LEU A 722 76.25 26.95 36.38
CA LEU A 722 77.21 26.15 37.16
C LEU A 722 77.75 26.92 38.37
N VAL A 723 78.00 28.23 38.24
CA VAL A 723 78.45 29.09 39.36
C VAL A 723 77.50 29.00 40.55
N GLU A 724 76.19 28.97 40.30
CA GLU A 724 75.17 28.98 41.35
C GLU A 724 74.97 27.57 41.97
N CYS A 725 75.13 26.49 41.19
CA CYS A 725 74.84 25.12 41.66
C CYS A 725 76.06 24.22 41.91
N GLN A 726 77.29 24.70 41.71
CA GLN A 726 78.51 23.87 41.82
C GLN A 726 78.69 23.20 43.19
N HIS A 727 78.14 23.77 44.26
CA HIS A 727 78.26 23.24 45.63
C HIS A 727 77.57 21.89 45.82
N LEU A 728 76.64 21.54 44.92
CA LEU A 728 75.97 20.23 44.91
C LEU A 728 76.84 19.10 44.32
N LEU A 729 77.96 19.45 43.67
CA LEU A 729 78.86 18.49 43.05
C LEU A 729 79.89 17.97 44.06
N GLU A 730 80.28 16.70 43.91
CA GLU A 730 81.34 16.10 44.73
C GLU A 730 82.71 16.76 44.52
N PHE A 731 83.63 16.54 45.48
CA PHE A 731 84.96 17.16 45.49
C PHE A 731 85.69 17.04 44.14
N PHE A 732 85.87 15.83 43.61
CA PHE A 732 86.66 15.63 42.38
C PHE A 732 86.04 16.32 41.16
N THR A 733 84.71 16.42 41.11
CA THR A 733 84.02 17.15 40.07
C THR A 733 84.25 18.66 40.20
N ARG A 734 84.14 19.23 41.41
CA ARG A 734 84.50 20.65 41.69
C ARG A 734 85.98 20.93 41.42
N ALA A 735 86.87 20.06 41.89
CA ALA A 735 88.31 20.16 41.67
C ALA A 735 88.64 20.13 40.17
N LYS A 736 87.95 19.30 39.39
CA LYS A 736 88.09 19.29 37.93
C LYS A 736 87.57 20.57 37.27
N ILE A 737 86.48 21.18 37.76
CA ILE A 737 86.02 22.50 37.31
C ILE A 737 87.11 23.56 37.54
N ALA A 738 87.71 23.57 38.73
CA ALA A 738 88.78 24.50 39.10
C ALA A 738 90.05 24.29 38.27
N PHE A 739 90.46 23.02 38.11
CA PHE A 739 91.64 22.62 37.36
C PHE A 739 91.53 22.98 35.87
N LEU A 740 90.37 22.71 35.25
CA LEU A 740 90.12 23.03 33.85
C LEU A 740 89.71 24.51 33.64
N LYS A 741 89.67 25.32 34.71
CA LYS A 741 89.23 26.72 34.69
C LYS A 741 87.90 26.92 33.97
N ILE A 742 86.95 26.01 34.20
CA ILE A 742 85.61 26.08 33.58
C ILE A 742 84.86 27.31 34.10
N ILE A 743 85.05 27.69 35.37
CA ILE A 743 84.59 28.95 35.97
C ILE A 743 85.70 29.56 36.84
N ASP A 744 85.66 30.88 37.03
CA ASP A 744 86.75 31.63 37.70
C ASP A 744 86.81 31.39 39.22
N LYS A 745 85.67 31.08 39.84
CA LYS A 745 85.56 30.91 41.30
C LYS A 745 84.91 29.57 41.64
N VAL A 746 85.75 28.58 41.94
CA VAL A 746 85.32 27.32 42.56
C VAL A 746 85.73 27.36 44.02
N ASN A 747 84.75 27.28 44.93
CA ASN A 747 85.04 27.19 46.35
C ASN A 747 85.25 25.72 46.72
N ILE A 748 86.49 25.37 47.08
CA ILE A 748 86.85 24.08 47.63
C ILE A 748 87.49 24.38 48.99
N PRO A 749 86.86 23.99 50.11
CA PRO A 749 87.45 24.14 51.43
C PRO A 749 88.82 23.47 51.51
N THR A 750 89.77 24.09 52.21
CA THR A 750 91.12 23.52 52.42
C THR A 750 91.05 22.13 53.05
N ASP A 751 90.11 21.90 53.97
CA ASP A 751 89.87 20.59 54.58
C ASP A 751 89.50 19.51 53.56
N GLU A 752 88.64 19.83 52.59
CA GLU A 752 88.24 18.87 51.56
C GLU A 752 89.43 18.49 50.67
N TRP A 753 90.29 19.45 50.32
CA TRP A 753 91.50 19.15 49.56
C TRP A 753 92.43 18.22 50.33
N TRP A 754 92.66 18.48 51.62
CA TRP A 754 93.49 17.61 52.47
C TRP A 754 92.89 16.21 52.64
N SER A 755 91.56 16.10 52.79
CA SER A 755 90.87 14.81 52.84
C SER A 755 91.03 14.04 51.53
N ALA A 756 90.83 14.69 50.38
CA ALA A 756 91.00 14.05 49.09
C ALA A 756 92.45 13.63 48.82
N VAL A 757 93.44 14.41 49.29
CA VAL A 757 94.84 14.02 49.21
C VAL A 757 95.11 12.79 50.04
N HIS A 758 94.61 12.74 51.27
CA HIS A 758 94.72 11.57 52.13
C HIS A 758 94.16 10.33 51.45
N ASP A 759 92.96 10.40 50.91
CA ASP A 759 92.30 9.26 50.26
C ASP A 759 93.09 8.79 49.03
N VAL A 760 93.52 9.72 48.17
CA VAL A 760 94.31 9.38 46.97
C VAL A 760 95.69 8.83 47.33
N VAL A 761 96.36 9.37 48.35
CA VAL A 761 97.70 8.89 48.75
C VAL A 761 97.62 7.49 49.35
N ILE A 762 96.58 7.20 50.14
CA ILE A 762 96.33 5.85 50.68
C ILE A 762 96.06 4.85 49.56
N ASP A 763 95.23 5.22 48.58
CA ASP A 763 94.93 4.37 47.43
C ASP A 763 96.19 4.06 46.60
N LEU A 764 97.07 5.05 46.41
CA LEU A 764 98.31 4.87 45.65
C LEU A 764 99.38 4.08 46.44
N TYR A 765 99.42 4.21 47.76
CA TYR A 765 100.44 3.64 48.65
C TYR A 765 99.81 2.87 49.82
N SER A 766 99.15 1.76 49.51
CA SER A 766 98.34 0.99 50.45
C SER A 766 99.14 0.07 51.39
N ASN A 767 100.44 -0.11 51.17
CA ASN A 767 101.32 -0.96 52.01
C ASN A 767 102.52 -0.19 52.60
N GLY A 768 102.96 -0.62 53.79
CA GLY A 768 103.97 0.09 54.58
C GLY A 768 105.34 0.23 53.89
N SER A 769 105.74 -0.75 53.07
CA SER A 769 106.99 -0.68 52.29
C SER A 769 106.95 0.42 51.23
N SER A 770 105.80 0.60 50.58
CA SER A 770 105.63 1.64 49.55
C SER A 770 105.57 3.04 50.18
N LEU A 771 104.92 3.17 51.35
CA LEU A 771 104.90 4.39 52.17
C LEU A 771 106.31 4.78 52.61
N SER A 772 107.09 3.87 53.21
CA SER A 772 108.44 4.20 53.70
C SER A 772 109.35 4.62 52.56
N THR A 773 109.26 3.94 51.42
CA THR A 773 110.04 4.26 50.21
C THR A 773 109.70 5.65 49.67
N ILE A 774 108.42 5.96 49.47
CA ILE A 774 108.03 7.26 48.91
C ILE A 774 108.29 8.41 49.90
N TRP A 775 108.10 8.15 51.20
CA TRP A 775 108.38 9.11 52.26
C TRP A 775 109.87 9.48 52.33
N GLN A 776 110.76 8.48 52.29
CA GLN A 776 112.21 8.69 52.24
C GLN A 776 112.64 9.42 50.96
N LYS A 777 112.07 9.07 49.80
CA LYS A 777 112.33 9.77 48.53
C LYS A 777 111.94 11.24 48.58
N ALA A 778 110.89 11.59 49.32
CA ALA A 778 110.47 12.97 49.54
C ALA A 778 111.38 13.74 50.52
N GLY A 779 112.43 13.11 51.06
CA GLY A 779 113.36 13.69 52.05
C GLY A 779 113.05 13.32 53.51
N GLY A 780 112.08 12.43 53.72
CA GLY A 780 111.57 12.04 55.03
C GLY A 780 112.47 11.04 55.74
N LYS A 781 112.39 11.01 57.07
CA LYS A 781 113.05 9.98 57.86
C LYS A 781 112.05 8.90 58.21
N GLU A 782 112.51 7.65 58.25
CA GLU A 782 111.66 6.52 58.65
C GLU A 782 111.11 6.69 60.08
N SER A 783 111.87 7.38 60.95
CA SER A 783 111.45 7.77 62.30
C SER A 783 110.22 8.69 62.34
N ASP A 784 109.87 9.34 61.23
CA ASP A 784 108.69 10.21 61.16
C ASP A 784 107.39 9.40 61.04
N ILE A 785 107.50 8.16 60.55
CA ILE A 785 106.40 7.24 60.27
C ILE A 785 105.94 6.59 61.58
N LEU A 786 104.62 6.60 61.82
CA LEU A 786 104.04 5.94 62.97
C LEU A 786 104.21 4.42 62.87
N ILE A 787 104.97 3.82 63.80
CA ILE A 787 105.30 2.39 63.81
C ILE A 787 104.10 1.53 64.26
N SER A 788 103.15 2.12 65.00
CA SER A 788 101.96 1.44 65.52
C SER A 788 100.68 1.89 64.77
N GLY A 789 100.15 1.04 63.90
CA GLY A 789 98.89 1.30 63.18
C GLY A 789 98.83 0.67 61.78
N SER A 790 97.73 0.89 61.07
CA SER A 790 97.63 0.54 59.64
C SER A 790 98.39 1.54 58.76
N CYS A 791 98.65 1.19 57.50
CA CYS A 791 99.25 2.12 56.52
C CYS A 791 98.43 3.41 56.37
N ALA A 792 97.10 3.31 56.46
CA ALA A 792 96.19 4.45 56.45
C ALA A 792 96.38 5.35 57.69
N ASP A 793 96.57 4.78 58.88
CA ASP A 793 96.84 5.54 60.10
C ASP A 793 98.19 6.25 60.03
N ALA A 794 99.20 5.58 59.48
CA ALA A 794 100.52 6.16 59.23
C ALA A 794 100.43 7.34 58.24
N TRP A 795 99.69 7.20 57.14
CA TRP A 795 99.46 8.31 56.20
C TRP A 795 98.66 9.46 56.83
N ARG A 796 97.62 9.16 57.62
CA ARG A 796 96.84 10.17 58.34
C ARG A 796 97.71 10.98 59.30
N ASP A 797 98.55 10.32 60.08
CA ASP A 797 99.48 10.98 60.99
C ASP A 797 100.54 11.81 60.25
N LEU A 798 101.14 11.27 59.19
CA LEU A 798 102.14 11.98 58.37
C LEU A 798 101.54 13.21 57.67
N LEU A 799 100.39 13.07 57.03
CA LEU A 799 99.70 14.19 56.37
C LEU A 799 99.22 15.23 57.38
N HIS A 800 98.76 14.81 58.56
CA HIS A 800 98.44 15.73 59.65
C HIS A 800 99.70 16.49 60.12
N LYS A 801 100.81 15.79 60.36
CA LYS A 801 102.10 16.41 60.72
C LYS A 801 102.59 17.39 59.64
N LEU A 802 102.45 17.04 58.35
CA LEU A 802 102.78 17.92 57.22
C LEU A 802 101.87 19.15 57.17
N ARG A 803 100.55 18.97 57.32
CA ARG A 803 99.56 20.05 57.31
C ARG A 803 99.84 21.12 58.36
N TYR A 804 100.25 20.70 59.57
CA TYR A 804 100.54 21.60 60.68
C TYR A 804 102.03 21.98 60.81
N GLY A 805 102.88 21.62 59.83
CA GLY A 805 104.29 21.99 59.82
C GLY A 805 105.13 21.38 60.95
N LYS A 806 104.72 20.22 61.48
CA LYS A 806 105.46 19.50 62.55
C LYS A 806 106.70 18.76 62.04
N ILE A 807 106.82 18.59 60.72
CA ILE A 807 107.98 17.98 60.05
C ILE A 807 108.74 19.09 59.31
N LYS A 808 110.04 19.22 59.59
CA LYS A 808 110.88 20.29 59.03
C LYS A 808 111.59 19.91 57.73
N ASN A 809 111.84 18.62 57.51
CA ASN A 809 112.71 18.13 56.43
C ASN A 809 111.95 17.78 55.14
N VAL A 810 110.63 17.63 55.22
CA VAL A 810 109.74 17.31 54.10
C VAL A 810 108.58 18.27 54.15
N THR A 811 108.28 18.89 53.02
CA THR A 811 107.04 19.64 52.84
C THR A 811 106.01 18.80 52.10
N MET A 812 104.74 19.21 52.19
CA MET A 812 103.68 18.59 51.40
C MET A 812 103.96 18.67 49.89
N ASN A 813 104.66 19.73 49.43
CA ASN A 813 105.04 19.85 48.03
C ASN A 813 106.09 18.80 47.63
N ASP A 814 107.07 18.54 48.49
CA ASP A 814 108.14 17.56 48.22
C ASP A 814 107.55 16.15 48.08
N LEU A 815 106.63 15.78 48.99
CA LEU A 815 105.91 14.52 48.92
C LEU A 815 105.11 14.40 47.62
N LEU A 816 104.31 15.41 47.30
CA LEU A 816 103.50 15.42 46.09
C LEU A 816 104.35 15.38 44.80
N VAL A 817 105.53 16.02 44.79
CA VAL A 817 106.47 15.98 43.64
C VAL A 817 107.00 14.57 43.41
N GLU A 818 107.38 13.85 44.46
CA GLU A 818 107.84 12.46 44.33
C GLU A 818 106.72 11.51 43.91
N ILE A 819 105.50 11.70 44.44
CA ILE A 819 104.34 10.92 44.01
C ILE A 819 104.04 11.19 42.53
N ASN A 820 104.17 12.44 42.07
CA ASN A 820 103.95 12.81 40.66
C ASN A 820 104.93 12.12 39.69
N LYS A 821 106.16 11.80 40.12
CA LYS A 821 107.11 11.04 39.28
C LYS A 821 106.63 9.62 38.99
N GLN A 822 105.86 9.02 39.90
CA GLN A 822 105.39 7.64 39.79
C GLN A 822 103.96 7.54 39.27
N TYR A 823 103.09 8.46 39.71
CA TYR A 823 101.65 8.40 39.49
C TYR A 823 101.07 9.66 38.83
N GLY A 824 101.90 10.45 38.14
CA GLY A 824 101.45 11.66 37.43
C GLY A 824 100.38 11.42 36.35
N GLY A 825 100.22 10.17 35.87
CA GLY A 825 99.14 9.76 34.96
C GLY A 825 97.81 9.39 35.65
N ASN A 826 97.75 9.31 36.98
CA ASN A 826 96.50 9.08 37.71
C ASN A 826 95.67 10.36 37.73
N LYS A 827 94.46 10.32 37.16
CA LYS A 827 93.61 11.51 36.97
C LYS A 827 93.24 12.24 38.26
N ASN A 828 92.96 11.50 39.35
CA ASN A 828 92.60 12.11 40.62
C ASN A 828 93.81 12.75 41.29
N PHE A 829 94.96 12.08 41.22
CA PHE A 829 96.21 12.61 41.73
C PHE A 829 96.69 13.83 40.93
N GLU A 830 96.59 13.81 39.60
CA GLU A 830 96.97 14.93 38.74
C GLU A 830 96.21 16.21 39.13
N ILE A 831 94.90 16.10 39.35
CA ILE A 831 94.04 17.22 39.78
C ILE A 831 94.52 17.75 41.15
N ILE A 832 94.72 16.87 42.12
CA ILE A 832 95.21 17.23 43.46
C ILE A 832 96.58 17.93 43.37
N TYR A 833 97.50 17.34 42.62
CA TYR A 833 98.85 17.84 42.41
C TYR A 833 98.83 19.22 41.77
N LYS A 834 98.04 19.43 40.71
CA LYS A 834 97.99 20.73 40.01
C LYS A 834 97.31 21.82 40.84
N LEU A 835 96.34 21.46 41.66
CA LEU A 835 95.67 22.39 42.58
C LEU A 835 96.47 22.70 43.85
N ARG A 836 97.55 21.95 44.13
CA ARG A 836 98.30 22.03 45.39
C ARG A 836 98.70 23.46 45.78
N ALA A 837 99.10 24.28 44.81
CA ALA A 837 99.56 25.66 45.03
C ALA A 837 98.50 26.55 45.72
N ASN A 838 97.22 26.20 45.62
CA ASN A 838 96.12 26.94 46.26
C ASN A 838 95.92 26.55 47.74
N TYR A 839 96.48 25.41 48.20
CA TYR A 839 96.20 24.82 49.51
C TYR A 839 97.44 24.59 50.38
N ILE A 840 98.61 24.54 49.76
CA ILE A 840 99.89 24.41 50.47
C ILE A 840 100.70 25.68 50.29
N LYS A 841 101.33 26.16 51.38
CA LYS A 841 102.29 27.26 51.30
C LYS A 841 103.57 26.73 50.66
N THR A 842 103.85 27.12 49.42
CA THR A 842 105.19 26.96 48.85
C THR A 842 106.13 27.94 49.55
N LYS A 843 107.16 27.41 50.21
CA LYS A 843 108.32 28.19 50.65
C LYS A 843 109.42 28.10 49.62
#